data_AF-A0A0L0T8W1-F1
#
_entry.id   AF-A0A0L0T8W1-F1
#
_cell.length_a   1.000
_cell.length_b   1.000
_cell.length_c   1.000
_cell.angle_alpha   90.00
_cell.angle_beta   90.00
_cell.angle_gamma   90.00
#
_symmetry.space_group_name_H-M   'P 1'
#
loop_
_entity.id
_entity.type
_entity.pdbx_description
1 polymer ?
#
loop_
_entity_poly.entity_id
_entity_poly.type
_entity_poly.pdbx_seq_one_letter_code
_entity_poly.pdbx_strand_id
1 'polypeptide(L)'
;MAKRFQPQHMELTTGLEPLAIPPFLATAKIIDPHIVDVVKVAEAKIRDMSARVEEAELREADLKLQIQDLRAQVRTRDDEIHRSETVTQLEAEKAKTTTNDDELRRLREQNAHLMKSLTDLEAEVHDLRSMSMDSELVHELQEEVQALHELLQTARNQYGHLTHEYEALLARQEATVAARINEGLQTDPDLASAPAPPAPAAEQTLAPVAPTSAAPSAAAASPPAQPIVKWALEQELADAHVKLRQYATLETQLGRLRTEVCDLHAQCASQAEQMKALRTEKTQLQTDLDEANAARAELLDHLHSLDHATEELTAQVQTVVAQKENLEQMYHQLLDRREAEVHDEAERGGDQQSAAAAVATECEECMKLTVENIALKEDVARRQRDLDAVVAATADLKTQASSYVDVCAQLAAAQRQLETIQQTNTQLNATVQQQLAIIQQQSRELTDLKLDSEKHARNALIVQQLERDMERARGELQSVQSLLAEANQTVNQRTAQVNRMHQQIQEIEMEKKNLTTEINNVATDLTTLIKENQLLNNDLHTATLAKQQNLQEAALLRNQIQALQNDLQQKDAERHQLLVQYKKLVTQQETKADARASMQAALDQYRLDLLVKDKKIAQLSAALDQLRGRHDATVQELDRVAKDRGDHAVCEHRVQELLQAVETLRQRNEHLERMVQEERLRAHKLVLASQAEAKTLKDQLQGKSAIEARLERELAETRRQLENLSGVGLPPIPVVSAAAAPPRKPASAPPAAPAAVGPAFSRSTRRAESEPKAAATRAMGPMPVAAPAAAATTPAQAKLWQAKSTPPAVTPSNTTTTATPSSNSNTTPGTVSTSGFREWKAEKQAIQRELAHNDSVMRRKQAFMESSELLRSVAEMERTMT
;
A
#
# COMPACT_ATOMS: atom_id res chain seq x y z
N MET A 1 -15.90 -11.57 38.30
CA MET A 1 -16.09 -12.49 39.44
C MET A 1 -15.15 -13.68 39.27
N ALA A 2 -14.25 -13.95 40.22
CA ALA A 2 -13.37 -15.12 40.16
C ALA A 2 -13.49 -15.93 41.46
N LYS A 3 -13.84 -17.22 41.37
CA LYS A 3 -13.88 -18.11 42.53
C LYS A 3 -12.44 -18.44 42.93
N ARG A 4 -12.07 -18.19 44.19
CA ARG A 4 -10.79 -18.64 44.76
C ARG A 4 -10.75 -20.17 44.72
N PHE A 5 -9.81 -20.74 43.96
CA PHE A 5 -9.34 -22.09 44.26
C PHE A 5 -8.56 -22.02 45.58
N GLN A 6 -9.15 -22.57 46.65
CA GLN A 6 -8.37 -22.94 47.82
C GLN A 6 -7.62 -24.24 47.46
N PRO A 7 -6.29 -24.32 47.65
CA PRO A 7 -5.61 -25.59 47.58
C PRO A 7 -6.10 -26.43 48.76
N GLN A 8 -6.81 -27.53 48.46
CA GLN A 8 -7.10 -28.54 49.46
C GLN A 8 -5.76 -29.23 49.79
N HIS A 9 -5.20 -28.89 50.95
CA HIS A 9 -4.17 -29.73 51.56
C HIS A 9 -4.80 -31.10 51.85
N MET A 10 -4.60 -32.07 50.95
CA MET A 10 -4.67 -33.46 51.33
C MET A 10 -3.48 -33.72 52.25
N GLU A 11 -3.71 -33.54 53.55
CA GLU A 11 -2.89 -34.20 54.56
C GLU A 11 -3.05 -35.70 54.34
N LEU A 12 -2.12 -36.29 53.59
CA LEU A 12 -1.89 -37.72 53.58
C LEU A 12 -1.35 -38.10 54.96
N THR A 13 -2.25 -38.20 55.93
CA THR A 13 -2.00 -38.81 57.24
C THR A 13 -1.69 -40.28 57.00
N THR A 14 -0.43 -40.57 56.67
CA THR A 14 0.07 -41.93 56.51
C THR A 14 -0.17 -42.65 57.83
N GLY A 15 -1.12 -43.59 57.83
CA GLY A 15 -1.53 -44.39 59.00
C GLY A 15 -0.49 -45.41 59.45
N LEU A 16 0.78 -44.99 59.49
CA LEU A 16 1.89 -45.69 60.11
C LEU A 16 1.87 -45.35 61.60
N GLU A 17 0.99 -46.04 62.34
CA GLU A 17 1.17 -46.13 63.79
C GLU A 17 2.60 -46.61 64.07
N PRO A 18 3.31 -46.02 65.05
CA PRO A 18 4.64 -46.47 65.40
C PRO A 18 4.56 -47.87 66.02
N LEU A 19 4.81 -48.90 65.21
CA LEU A 19 4.83 -50.30 65.60
C LEU A 19 5.70 -50.48 66.85
N ALA A 20 5.06 -50.72 67.99
CA ALA A 20 5.72 -50.83 69.28
C ALA A 20 6.64 -52.06 69.28
N ILE A 21 7.95 -51.82 69.13
CA ILE A 21 8.98 -52.87 69.06
C ILE A 21 8.94 -53.71 70.34
N PRO A 22 8.62 -55.02 70.29
CA PRO A 22 8.53 -55.84 71.48
C PRO A 22 9.90 -55.98 72.16
N PRO A 23 10.00 -55.81 73.50
CA PRO A 23 11.28 -55.69 74.21
C PRO A 23 12.05 -57.01 74.42
N PHE A 24 11.95 -57.97 73.47
CA PHE A 24 12.54 -59.32 73.60
C PHE A 24 13.62 -59.66 72.56
N LEU A 25 13.96 -58.75 71.64
CA LEU A 25 15.01 -58.97 70.62
C LEU A 25 16.37 -58.33 70.95
N ALA A 26 16.63 -58.04 72.23
CA ALA A 26 17.86 -57.39 72.69
C ALA A 26 19.12 -58.30 72.71
N THR A 27 18.99 -59.60 72.45
CA THR A 27 20.05 -60.61 72.72
C THR A 27 20.35 -61.58 71.57
N ALA A 28 19.83 -61.36 70.36
CA ALA A 28 20.14 -62.17 69.18
C ALA A 28 21.35 -61.62 68.40
N LYS A 29 22.58 -61.88 68.89
CA LYS A 29 23.83 -61.37 68.29
C LYS A 29 24.29 -62.15 67.03
N ILE A 30 23.39 -62.33 66.07
CA ILE A 30 23.68 -62.87 64.73
C ILE A 30 22.98 -61.97 63.70
N ILE A 31 23.54 -60.78 63.48
CA ILE A 31 23.24 -59.99 62.28
C ILE A 31 24.30 -60.37 61.25
N ASP A 32 23.86 -60.98 60.14
CA ASP A 32 24.73 -61.27 59.01
C ASP A 32 25.33 -59.94 58.50
N PRO A 33 26.67 -59.80 58.36
CA PRO A 33 27.29 -58.58 57.85
C PRO A 33 26.70 -58.10 56.52
N HIS A 34 26.24 -59.03 55.68
CA HIS A 34 25.63 -58.71 54.39
C HIS A 34 24.32 -57.92 54.53
N ILE A 35 23.56 -58.11 55.61
CA ILE A 35 22.33 -57.33 55.89
C ILE A 35 22.71 -55.89 56.28
N VAL A 36 23.75 -55.73 57.10
CA VAL A 36 24.23 -54.39 57.53
C VAL A 36 24.68 -53.58 56.33
N ASP A 37 25.41 -54.18 55.39
CA ASP A 37 25.90 -53.48 54.21
C ASP A 37 24.79 -53.22 53.16
N VAL A 38 23.78 -54.09 53.05
CA VAL A 38 22.56 -53.81 52.26
C VAL A 38 21.78 -52.63 52.85
N VAL A 39 21.66 -52.54 54.19
CA VAL A 39 21.02 -51.39 54.84
C VAL A 39 21.81 -50.10 54.60
N LYS A 40 23.15 -50.11 54.73
CA LYS A 40 23.98 -48.92 54.40
C LYS A 40 23.82 -48.48 52.94
N VAL A 41 23.75 -49.42 52.00
CA VAL A 41 23.52 -49.11 50.57
C VAL A 41 22.11 -48.54 50.34
N ALA A 42 21.10 -49.06 51.03
CA ALA A 42 19.74 -48.52 51.00
C ALA A 42 19.69 -47.09 51.59
N GLU A 43 20.30 -46.86 52.76
CA GLU A 43 20.39 -45.52 53.36
C GLU A 43 21.16 -44.53 52.47
N ALA A 44 22.27 -44.94 51.86
CA ALA A 44 23.05 -44.10 50.96
C ALA A 44 22.24 -43.73 49.72
N LYS A 45 21.46 -44.68 49.17
CA LYS A 45 20.56 -44.43 48.04
C LYS A 45 19.34 -43.57 48.43
N ILE A 46 18.82 -43.72 49.64
CA ILE A 46 17.78 -42.83 50.19
C ILE A 46 18.33 -41.40 50.29
N ARG A 47 19.55 -41.22 50.82
CA ARG A 47 20.22 -39.91 50.91
C ARG A 47 20.50 -39.29 49.52
N ASP A 48 20.92 -40.07 48.53
CA ASP A 48 21.06 -39.61 47.13
C ASP A 48 19.70 -39.15 46.55
N MET A 49 18.65 -39.94 46.74
CA MET A 49 17.31 -39.57 46.28
C MET A 49 16.76 -38.33 47.00
N SER A 50 16.97 -38.19 48.32
CA SER A 50 16.59 -36.98 49.07
C SER A 50 17.31 -35.75 48.56
N ALA A 51 18.64 -35.80 48.39
CA ALA A 51 19.41 -34.67 47.86
C ALA A 51 18.96 -34.28 46.44
N ARG A 52 18.56 -35.27 45.61
CA ARG A 52 18.01 -35.02 44.27
C ARG A 52 16.57 -34.49 44.27
N VAL A 53 15.80 -34.74 45.33
CA VAL A 53 14.48 -34.12 45.56
C VAL A 53 14.67 -32.67 46.01
N GLU A 54 15.54 -32.39 46.97
CA GLU A 54 15.88 -31.02 47.39
C GLU A 54 16.41 -30.19 46.21
N GLU A 55 17.27 -30.75 45.35
CA GLU A 55 17.77 -30.11 44.14
C GLU A 55 16.67 -29.90 43.07
N ALA A 56 15.62 -30.73 43.05
CA ALA A 56 14.47 -30.57 42.16
C ALA A 56 13.50 -29.50 42.69
N GLU A 57 13.24 -29.46 44.00
CA GLU A 57 12.42 -28.44 44.67
C GLU A 57 13.04 -27.04 44.53
N LEU A 58 14.37 -26.93 44.66
CA LEU A 58 15.11 -25.69 44.41
C LEU A 58 14.98 -25.23 42.94
N ARG A 59 15.07 -26.15 41.97
CA ARG A 59 14.81 -25.83 40.55
C ARG A 59 13.36 -25.42 40.30
N GLU A 60 12.39 -26.05 40.97
CA GLU A 60 10.98 -25.69 40.85
C GLU A 60 10.71 -24.28 41.43
N ALA A 61 11.37 -23.92 42.54
CA ALA A 61 11.30 -22.59 43.13
C ALA A 61 11.89 -21.51 42.20
N ASP A 62 13.06 -21.77 41.60
CA ASP A 62 13.68 -20.85 40.63
C ASP A 62 12.83 -20.68 39.36
N LEU A 63 12.31 -21.78 38.80
CA LEU A 63 11.39 -21.72 37.65
C LEU A 63 10.08 -20.98 37.98
N LYS A 64 9.56 -21.09 39.21
CA LYS A 64 8.41 -20.29 39.66
C LYS A 64 8.71 -18.79 39.70
N LEU A 65 9.91 -18.40 40.15
CA LEU A 65 10.38 -17.02 40.12
C LEU A 65 10.53 -16.51 38.68
N GLN A 66 11.20 -17.25 37.80
CA GLN A 66 11.33 -16.89 36.39
C GLN A 66 9.96 -16.73 35.68
N ILE A 67 8.99 -17.62 35.96
CA ILE A 67 7.62 -17.50 35.46
C ILE A 67 6.91 -16.26 36.02
N GLN A 68 7.18 -15.87 37.27
CA GLN A 68 6.61 -14.67 37.87
C GLN A 68 7.19 -13.38 37.25
N ASP A 69 8.50 -13.33 37.01
CA ASP A 69 9.17 -12.19 36.37
C ASP A 69 8.76 -12.04 34.90
N LEU A 70 8.68 -13.15 34.15
CA LEU A 70 8.14 -13.14 32.78
C LEU A 70 6.70 -12.64 32.73
N ARG A 71 5.85 -13.00 33.71
CA ARG A 71 4.48 -12.47 33.83
C ARG A 71 4.45 -10.97 34.19
N ALA A 72 5.45 -10.46 34.92
CA ALA A 72 5.58 -9.03 35.18
C ALA A 72 6.04 -8.27 33.91
N GLN A 73 7.00 -8.82 33.17
CA GLN A 73 7.46 -8.26 31.89
C GLN A 73 6.35 -8.23 30.84
N VAL A 74 5.56 -9.31 30.70
CA VAL A 74 4.39 -9.34 29.79
C VAL A 74 3.38 -8.25 30.16
N ARG A 75 3.03 -8.11 31.44
CA ARG A 75 2.13 -7.02 31.88
C ARG A 75 2.70 -5.63 31.61
N THR A 76 4.01 -5.45 31.74
CA THR A 76 4.67 -4.17 31.43
C THR A 76 4.65 -3.90 29.92
N ARG A 77 4.83 -4.93 29.09
CA ARG A 77 4.65 -4.87 27.64
C ARG A 77 3.20 -4.57 27.24
N ASP A 78 2.22 -5.20 27.88
CA ASP A 78 0.80 -4.93 27.66
C ASP A 78 0.48 -3.47 28.01
N ASP A 79 0.92 -3.00 29.18
CA ASP A 79 0.83 -1.60 29.63
C ASP A 79 1.53 -0.62 28.68
N GLU A 80 2.70 -0.97 28.15
CA GLU A 80 3.43 -0.18 27.14
C GLU A 80 2.65 -0.11 25.82
N ILE A 81 2.05 -1.21 25.37
CA ILE A 81 1.21 -1.26 24.16
C ILE A 81 -0.06 -0.43 24.34
N HIS A 82 -0.70 -0.45 25.52
CA HIS A 82 -1.90 0.34 25.81
C HIS A 82 -1.59 1.82 26.07
N ARG A 83 -0.37 2.18 26.47
CA ARG A 83 0.12 3.57 26.58
C ARG A 83 0.78 4.08 25.30
N SER A 84 1.08 3.20 24.35
CA SER A 84 1.70 3.56 23.08
C SER A 84 0.77 4.54 22.36
N GLU A 85 1.24 5.76 22.18
CA GLU A 85 0.47 6.86 21.60
C GLU A 85 -0.08 6.50 20.20
N THR A 86 0.56 5.57 19.50
CA THR A 86 0.09 5.00 18.24
C THR A 86 -1.32 4.40 18.33
N VAL A 87 -1.72 3.76 19.44
CA VAL A 87 -3.05 3.15 19.57
C VAL A 87 -4.11 4.24 19.72
N THR A 88 -3.86 5.23 20.59
CA THR A 88 -4.77 6.37 20.79
C THR A 88 -4.81 7.30 19.59
N GLN A 89 -3.71 7.43 18.83
CA GLN A 89 -3.65 8.10 17.54
C GLN A 89 -4.50 7.37 16.50
N LEU A 90 -4.42 6.03 16.40
CA LEU A 90 -5.22 5.24 15.45
C LEU A 90 -6.72 5.32 15.78
N GLU A 91 -7.10 5.35 17.06
CA GLU A 91 -8.50 5.62 17.46
C GLU A 91 -8.95 7.05 17.11
N ALA A 92 -8.08 8.05 17.29
CA ALA A 92 -8.36 9.44 16.91
C ALA A 92 -8.46 9.64 15.39
N GLU A 93 -7.58 9.01 14.60
CA GLU A 93 -7.66 9.01 13.13
C GLU A 93 -8.91 8.28 12.65
N LYS A 94 -9.29 7.16 13.28
CA LYS A 94 -10.53 6.44 12.97
C LYS A 94 -11.78 7.28 13.24
N ALA A 95 -11.79 8.09 14.30
CA ALA A 95 -12.83 9.08 14.53
C ALA A 95 -12.82 10.16 13.43
N LYS A 96 -11.64 10.65 13.04
CA LYS A 96 -11.46 11.64 11.96
C LYS A 96 -11.91 11.11 10.58
N THR A 97 -11.70 9.83 10.28
CA THR A 97 -12.26 9.22 9.05
C THR A 97 -13.78 9.21 9.08
N THR A 98 -14.42 8.85 10.21
CA THR A 98 -15.89 8.87 10.29
C THR A 98 -16.49 10.27 10.12
N THR A 99 -15.84 11.33 10.61
CA THR A 99 -16.29 12.70 10.35
C THR A 99 -16.11 13.13 8.88
N ASN A 100 -15.05 12.66 8.22
CA ASN A 100 -14.83 12.92 6.80
C ASN A 100 -15.85 12.20 5.91
N ASP A 101 -16.26 10.97 6.28
CA ASP A 101 -17.31 10.23 5.58
C ASP A 101 -18.67 10.92 5.66
N ASP A 102 -19.04 11.48 6.82
CA ASP A 102 -20.25 12.28 7.00
C ASP A 102 -20.22 13.61 6.22
N GLU A 103 -19.04 14.26 6.11
CA GLU A 103 -18.88 15.45 5.26
C GLU A 103 -18.98 15.10 3.76
N LEU A 104 -18.33 14.02 3.31
CA LEU A 104 -18.48 13.49 1.96
C LEU A 104 -19.93 13.06 1.67
N ARG A 105 -20.68 12.60 2.66
CA ARG A 105 -22.11 12.30 2.53
C ARG A 105 -22.92 13.58 2.26
N ARG A 106 -22.74 14.62 3.08
CA ARG A 106 -23.39 15.93 2.87
C ARG A 106 -23.03 16.57 1.53
N LEU A 107 -21.77 16.48 1.09
CA LEU A 107 -21.33 17.00 -0.21
C LEU A 107 -21.95 16.24 -1.39
N ARG A 108 -22.21 14.92 -1.26
CA ARG A 108 -22.97 14.14 -2.25
C ARG A 108 -24.45 14.54 -2.24
N GLU A 109 -25.06 14.74 -1.07
CA GLU A 109 -26.45 15.18 -0.92
C GLU A 109 -26.66 16.60 -1.50
N GLN A 110 -25.71 17.52 -1.29
CA GLN A 110 -25.71 18.84 -1.92
C GLN A 110 -25.54 18.77 -3.44
N ASN A 111 -24.62 17.94 -3.95
CA ASN A 111 -24.48 17.75 -5.40
C ASN A 111 -25.75 17.13 -6.01
N ALA A 112 -26.42 16.19 -5.34
CA ALA A 112 -27.69 15.65 -5.81
C ALA A 112 -28.80 16.71 -5.88
N HIS A 113 -28.85 17.63 -4.90
CA HIS A 113 -29.78 18.77 -4.94
C HIS A 113 -29.42 19.77 -6.06
N LEU A 114 -28.13 20.06 -6.29
CA LEU A 114 -27.69 20.95 -7.36
C LEU A 114 -27.98 20.36 -8.74
N MET A 115 -27.68 19.08 -8.95
CA MET A 115 -28.02 18.34 -10.17
C MET A 115 -29.52 18.35 -10.42
N LYS A 116 -30.35 18.13 -9.38
CA LYS A 116 -31.80 18.24 -9.54
C LYS A 116 -32.24 19.66 -9.91
N SER A 117 -31.72 20.68 -9.22
CA SER A 117 -32.03 22.08 -9.55
C SER A 117 -31.60 22.45 -10.97
N LEU A 118 -30.55 21.81 -11.50
CA LEU A 118 -30.08 21.98 -12.86
C LEU A 118 -31.05 21.30 -13.85
N THR A 119 -31.49 20.06 -13.61
CA THR A 119 -32.51 19.41 -14.45
C THR A 119 -33.87 20.09 -14.40
N ASP A 120 -34.26 20.62 -13.24
CA ASP A 120 -35.50 21.39 -13.07
C ASP A 120 -35.42 22.71 -13.90
N LEU A 121 -34.25 23.38 -13.93
CA LEU A 121 -33.99 24.56 -14.77
C LEU A 121 -33.83 24.23 -16.26
N GLU A 122 -33.25 23.08 -16.62
CA GLU A 122 -33.19 22.63 -18.02
C GLU A 122 -34.59 22.34 -18.57
N ALA A 123 -35.49 21.81 -17.75
CA ALA A 123 -36.91 21.68 -18.08
C ALA A 123 -37.58 23.06 -18.24
N GLU A 124 -37.40 24.00 -17.31
CA GLU A 124 -37.97 25.35 -17.44
C GLU A 124 -37.44 26.09 -18.69
N VAL A 125 -36.15 25.95 -19.02
CA VAL A 125 -35.56 26.50 -20.26
C VAL A 125 -36.07 25.76 -21.51
N HIS A 126 -36.37 24.47 -21.42
CA HIS A 126 -37.01 23.73 -22.51
C HIS A 126 -38.46 24.20 -22.74
N ASP A 127 -39.23 24.38 -21.67
CA ASP A 127 -40.63 24.84 -21.73
C ASP A 127 -40.71 26.29 -22.23
N LEU A 128 -39.83 27.18 -21.77
CA LEU A 128 -39.71 28.54 -22.30
C LEU A 128 -39.26 28.56 -23.78
N ARG A 129 -38.44 27.59 -24.21
CA ARG A 129 -38.10 27.42 -25.63
C ARG A 129 -39.27 26.85 -26.44
N SER A 130 -40.07 25.96 -25.86
CA SER A 130 -41.32 25.49 -26.46
C SER A 130 -42.27 26.67 -26.65
N MET A 131 -42.58 27.43 -25.60
CA MET A 131 -43.39 28.66 -25.68
C MET A 131 -42.85 29.73 -26.65
N SER A 132 -41.56 29.68 -27.02
CA SER A 132 -40.95 30.55 -28.04
C SER A 132 -40.91 29.92 -29.45
N MET A 133 -41.15 28.61 -29.59
CA MET A 133 -41.17 27.82 -30.83
C MET A 133 -42.59 27.37 -31.24
N ASP A 134 -43.52 27.32 -30.28
CA ASP A 134 -44.96 27.14 -30.41
C ASP A 134 -45.52 28.45 -30.97
N SER A 135 -45.12 28.67 -32.23
CA SER A 135 -45.02 29.95 -32.93
C SER A 135 -46.38 30.47 -33.41
N GLU A 136 -47.32 30.61 -32.47
CA GLU A 136 -48.46 31.52 -32.44
C GLU A 136 -48.07 32.92 -32.97
N LEU A 137 -47.58 33.70 -32.01
CA LEU A 137 -47.14 35.08 -32.15
C LEU A 137 -46.02 35.29 -33.17
N VAL A 138 -45.12 34.32 -33.35
CA VAL A 138 -44.02 34.44 -34.32
C VAL A 138 -44.49 34.15 -35.75
N HIS A 139 -45.51 33.31 -35.97
CA HIS A 139 -46.17 33.27 -37.29
C HIS A 139 -46.97 34.53 -37.53
N GLU A 140 -47.77 35.01 -36.56
CA GLU A 140 -48.56 36.24 -36.71
C GLU A 140 -47.70 37.45 -37.08
N LEU A 141 -46.56 37.65 -36.39
CA LEU A 141 -45.61 38.71 -36.71
C LEU A 141 -44.93 38.51 -38.08
N GLN A 142 -44.67 37.26 -38.48
CA GLN A 142 -44.05 36.96 -39.77
C GLN A 142 -45.04 37.13 -40.94
N GLU A 143 -46.32 36.81 -40.74
CA GLU A 143 -47.41 37.09 -41.67
C GLU A 143 -47.72 38.59 -41.75
N GLU A 144 -47.72 39.33 -40.63
CA GLU A 144 -47.90 40.79 -40.63
C GLU A 144 -46.75 41.50 -41.36
N VAL A 145 -45.50 41.09 -41.12
CA VAL A 145 -44.32 41.59 -41.86
C VAL A 145 -44.42 41.27 -43.36
N GLN A 146 -44.92 40.10 -43.72
CA GLN A 146 -45.10 39.71 -45.12
C GLN A 146 -46.23 40.51 -45.80
N ALA A 147 -47.37 40.72 -45.12
CA ALA A 147 -48.46 41.56 -45.60
C ALA A 147 -48.02 43.03 -45.77
N LEU A 148 -47.24 43.57 -44.82
CA LEU A 148 -46.64 44.90 -44.93
C LEU A 148 -45.66 45.00 -46.11
N HIS A 149 -44.91 43.93 -46.42
CA HIS A 149 -44.02 43.87 -47.58
C HIS A 149 -44.82 43.96 -48.90
N GLU A 150 -45.89 43.17 -49.04
CA GLU A 150 -46.76 43.18 -50.23
C GLU A 150 -47.46 44.54 -50.42
N LEU A 151 -47.88 45.17 -49.33
CA LEU A 151 -48.50 46.50 -49.34
C LEU A 151 -47.48 47.58 -49.79
N LEU A 152 -46.26 47.56 -49.24
CA LEU A 152 -45.16 48.44 -49.67
C LEU A 152 -44.77 48.23 -51.14
N GLN A 153 -44.73 46.98 -51.60
CA GLN A 153 -44.41 46.64 -52.98
C GLN A 153 -45.53 47.09 -53.94
N THR A 154 -46.80 46.99 -53.52
CA THR A 154 -47.95 47.52 -54.26
C THR A 154 -47.91 49.05 -54.34
N ALA A 155 -47.64 49.75 -53.24
CA ALA A 155 -47.49 51.20 -53.22
C ALA A 155 -46.31 51.68 -54.09
N ARG A 156 -45.19 50.95 -54.08
CA ARG A 156 -44.03 51.21 -54.95
C ARG A 156 -44.39 51.07 -56.44
N ASN A 157 -45.15 50.05 -56.80
CA ASN A 157 -45.61 49.85 -58.18
C ASN A 157 -46.58 50.96 -58.62
N GLN A 158 -47.50 51.37 -57.76
CA GLN A 158 -48.40 52.51 -58.02
C GLN A 158 -47.61 53.81 -58.24
N TYR A 159 -46.60 54.10 -57.40
CA TYR A 159 -45.75 55.28 -57.57
C TYR A 159 -44.95 55.23 -58.90
N GLY A 160 -44.48 54.05 -59.30
CA GLY A 160 -43.86 53.83 -60.62
C GLY A 160 -44.80 54.14 -61.78
N HIS A 161 -46.06 53.70 -61.70
CA HIS A 161 -47.09 54.04 -62.71
C HIS A 161 -47.37 55.55 -62.78
N LEU A 162 -47.55 56.24 -61.66
CA LEU A 162 -47.72 57.70 -61.64
C LEU A 162 -46.49 58.44 -62.18
N THR A 163 -45.28 57.92 -61.94
CA THR A 163 -44.05 58.51 -62.48
C THR A 163 -44.04 58.43 -64.01
N HIS A 164 -44.32 57.25 -64.59
CA HIS A 164 -44.40 57.09 -66.04
C HIS A 164 -45.58 57.84 -66.69
N GLU A 165 -46.71 58.00 -65.99
CA GLU A 165 -47.81 58.84 -66.47
C GLU A 165 -47.42 60.33 -66.51
N TYR A 166 -46.69 60.81 -65.51
CA TYR A 166 -46.13 62.17 -65.49
C TYR A 166 -45.09 62.38 -66.60
N GLU A 167 -44.17 61.43 -66.82
CA GLU A 167 -43.22 61.46 -67.93
C GLU A 167 -43.92 61.47 -69.29
N ALA A 168 -44.97 60.66 -69.46
CA ALA A 168 -45.77 60.61 -70.69
C ALA A 168 -46.54 61.92 -70.93
N LEU A 169 -47.06 62.57 -69.88
CA LEU A 169 -47.69 63.89 -69.98
C LEU A 169 -46.66 64.98 -70.34
N LEU A 170 -45.47 64.94 -69.76
CA LEU A 170 -44.38 65.87 -70.05
C LEU A 170 -43.95 65.76 -71.52
N ALA A 171 -43.66 64.55 -72.00
CA ALA A 171 -43.31 64.30 -73.40
C ALA A 171 -44.43 64.72 -74.39
N ARG A 172 -45.70 64.60 -73.98
CA ARG A 172 -46.86 65.04 -74.78
C ARG A 172 -47.00 66.57 -74.81
N GLN A 173 -46.59 67.25 -73.74
CA GLN A 173 -46.50 68.71 -73.68
C GLN A 173 -45.34 69.23 -74.55
N GLU A 174 -44.16 68.60 -74.48
CA GLU A 174 -43.02 68.91 -75.36
C GLU A 174 -43.38 68.70 -76.84
N ALA A 175 -44.05 67.60 -77.18
CA ALA A 175 -44.52 67.33 -78.54
C ALA A 175 -45.54 68.38 -79.06
N THR A 176 -46.41 68.91 -78.19
CA THR A 176 -47.36 69.98 -78.59
C THR A 176 -46.71 71.36 -78.69
N VAL A 177 -45.66 71.63 -77.92
CA VAL A 177 -44.80 72.81 -78.13
C VAL A 177 -44.04 72.71 -79.46
N ALA A 178 -43.45 71.55 -79.76
CA ALA A 178 -42.75 71.30 -81.02
C ALA A 178 -43.68 71.42 -82.25
N ALA A 179 -44.91 70.91 -82.16
CA ALA A 179 -45.91 71.05 -83.22
C ALA A 179 -46.23 72.53 -83.54
N ARG A 180 -46.46 73.36 -82.51
CA ARG A 180 -46.72 74.80 -82.67
C ARG A 180 -45.55 75.58 -83.28
N ILE A 181 -44.31 75.12 -83.07
CA ILE A 181 -43.11 75.71 -83.70
C ILE A 181 -43.07 75.40 -85.20
N ASN A 182 -43.49 74.20 -85.62
CA ASN A 182 -43.55 73.83 -87.04
C ASN A 182 -44.70 74.48 -87.81
N GLU A 183 -45.88 74.66 -87.19
CA GLU A 183 -47.02 75.34 -87.85
C GLU A 183 -46.74 76.81 -88.20
N GLY A 184 -45.75 77.45 -87.55
CA GLY A 184 -45.36 78.84 -87.82
C GLY A 184 -44.40 79.04 -89.00
N LEU A 185 -44.03 78.00 -89.76
CA LEU A 185 -42.86 78.02 -90.67
C LEU A 185 -43.14 77.69 -92.15
N GLN A 186 -44.40 77.67 -92.60
CA GLN A 186 -44.74 77.41 -94.02
C GLN A 186 -45.83 78.33 -94.60
N THR A 187 -45.43 79.45 -95.21
CA THR A 187 -45.84 79.82 -96.59
C THR A 187 -45.17 81.11 -97.11
N ASP A 188 -44.32 80.94 -98.14
CA ASP A 188 -44.05 81.85 -99.27
C ASP A 188 -43.45 83.28 -99.08
N PRO A 189 -42.83 83.86 -100.15
CA PRO A 189 -41.63 84.69 -99.97
C PRO A 189 -41.67 86.10 -100.62
N ASP A 190 -40.50 86.75 -100.63
CA ASP A 190 -40.13 87.96 -101.40
C ASP A 190 -40.96 89.23 -101.21
N LEU A 191 -40.54 90.07 -100.25
CA LEU A 191 -40.60 91.53 -100.42
C LEU A 191 -39.55 92.25 -99.54
N ALA A 192 -38.49 92.76 -100.16
CA ALA A 192 -37.42 93.48 -99.47
C ALA A 192 -37.65 95.01 -99.50
N SER A 193 -38.10 95.61 -98.38
CA SER A 193 -37.75 96.99 -97.94
C SER A 193 -38.53 97.48 -96.70
N ALA A 194 -37.92 97.39 -95.51
CA ALA A 194 -38.27 98.14 -94.27
C ALA A 194 -39.74 97.98 -93.74
N PRO A 195 -40.16 98.67 -92.66
CA PRO A 195 -39.42 99.30 -91.55
C PRO A 195 -39.75 98.67 -90.17
N ALA A 196 -39.27 99.29 -89.09
CA ALA A 196 -39.74 99.09 -87.70
C ALA A 196 -40.43 100.38 -87.20
N PRO A 197 -41.14 100.41 -86.04
CA PRO A 197 -41.51 99.33 -85.11
C PRO A 197 -42.98 98.90 -85.37
N PRO A 198 -44.05 99.03 -84.52
CA PRO A 198 -44.26 99.63 -83.18
C PRO A 198 -44.65 98.63 -82.07
N ALA A 199 -45.01 99.14 -80.89
CA ALA A 199 -45.87 98.49 -79.88
C ALA A 199 -47.06 99.42 -79.56
N PRO A 200 -48.25 98.91 -79.17
CA PRO A 200 -48.88 99.38 -77.91
C PRO A 200 -49.89 98.40 -77.24
N ALA A 201 -50.43 98.85 -76.09
CA ALA A 201 -51.66 98.42 -75.38
C ALA A 201 -51.63 97.03 -74.68
N ALA A 202 -52.04 96.84 -73.41
CA ALA A 202 -53.21 97.30 -72.63
C ALA A 202 -54.53 96.59 -73.04
N GLU A 203 -55.44 96.18 -72.14
CA GLU A 203 -55.59 96.45 -70.69
C GLU A 203 -55.76 95.09 -69.91
N GLN A 204 -56.56 94.79 -68.87
CA GLN A 204 -57.62 95.47 -68.09
C GLN A 204 -57.83 94.81 -66.70
N THR A 205 -57.97 95.58 -65.60
CA THR A 205 -58.62 95.24 -64.28
C THR A 205 -58.07 94.07 -63.41
N LEU A 206 -58.10 94.08 -62.07
CA LEU A 206 -58.72 94.94 -61.04
C LEU A 206 -57.84 95.00 -59.75
N ALA A 207 -57.97 96.07 -58.96
CA ALA A 207 -57.36 96.25 -57.62
C ALA A 207 -58.42 96.01 -56.50
N PRO A 208 -58.23 96.27 -55.17
CA PRO A 208 -57.30 97.16 -54.43
C PRO A 208 -56.28 96.32 -53.59
N VAL A 209 -55.57 96.72 -52.51
CA VAL A 209 -55.62 97.85 -51.53
C VAL A 209 -54.19 98.23 -51.08
N ALA A 210 -53.99 99.41 -50.49
CA ALA A 210 -52.78 99.84 -49.76
C ALA A 210 -53.18 100.67 -48.51
N PRO A 211 -52.28 100.89 -47.53
CA PRO A 211 -51.39 102.08 -47.52
C PRO A 211 -49.99 101.76 -46.89
N THR A 212 -49.05 102.67 -46.56
CA THR A 212 -48.97 104.15 -46.52
C THR A 212 -47.51 104.62 -46.68
N SER A 213 -47.28 105.84 -47.20
CA SER A 213 -46.10 106.73 -46.96
C SER A 213 -44.67 106.26 -47.27
N ALA A 214 -43.74 107.09 -47.76
CA ALA A 214 -43.83 108.43 -48.37
C ALA A 214 -42.56 108.73 -49.21
N ALA A 215 -42.71 109.56 -50.24
CA ALA A 215 -41.60 110.27 -50.93
C ALA A 215 -41.56 111.74 -50.44
N PRO A 216 -40.49 112.54 -50.72
CA PRO A 216 -40.19 113.04 -52.07
C PRO A 216 -38.67 112.89 -52.40
N SER A 217 -38.06 113.43 -53.47
CA SER A 217 -38.52 114.39 -54.50
C SER A 217 -37.87 114.11 -55.87
N ALA A 218 -38.08 114.99 -56.85
CA ALA A 218 -37.62 114.86 -58.24
C ALA A 218 -36.73 116.03 -58.72
N ALA A 219 -35.78 115.73 -59.63
CA ALA A 219 -35.30 116.57 -60.74
C ALA A 219 -34.23 115.76 -61.53
N ALA A 220 -34.41 115.26 -62.76
CA ALA A 220 -34.79 115.88 -64.04
C ALA A 220 -33.63 116.56 -64.81
N ALA A 221 -32.93 115.78 -65.65
CA ALA A 221 -32.08 116.25 -66.76
C ALA A 221 -31.92 115.13 -67.83
N SER A 222 -31.58 115.49 -69.07
CA SER A 222 -31.48 114.58 -70.24
C SER A 222 -30.01 114.15 -70.56
N PRO A 223 -29.78 113.17 -71.46
CA PRO A 223 -28.49 112.48 -71.62
C PRO A 223 -27.50 113.25 -72.52
N PRO A 224 -26.26 112.75 -72.67
CA PRO A 224 -25.98 112.00 -73.91
C PRO A 224 -25.08 110.75 -73.78
N ALA A 225 -25.35 109.78 -74.65
CA ALA A 225 -24.44 108.82 -75.30
C ALA A 225 -23.14 108.34 -74.60
N GLN A 226 -23.19 107.17 -73.95
CA GLN A 226 -22.18 106.09 -74.09
C GLN A 226 -22.82 104.70 -73.83
N PRO A 227 -23.12 103.89 -74.86
CA PRO A 227 -23.77 102.58 -74.65
C PRO A 227 -22.80 101.42 -74.39
N ILE A 228 -21.53 101.52 -74.82
CA ILE A 228 -20.60 100.37 -74.88
C ILE A 228 -20.02 100.02 -73.51
N VAL A 229 -19.51 101.02 -72.76
CA VAL A 229 -18.87 100.79 -71.45
C VAL A 229 -19.86 100.24 -70.42
N LYS A 230 -21.11 100.72 -70.43
CA LYS A 230 -22.16 100.21 -69.55
C LYS A 230 -22.47 98.74 -69.83
N TRP A 231 -22.65 98.36 -71.10
CA TRP A 231 -22.91 96.97 -71.48
C TRP A 231 -21.73 96.05 -71.13
N ALA A 232 -20.49 96.51 -71.33
CA ALA A 232 -19.30 95.75 -70.92
C ALA A 232 -19.26 95.53 -69.40
N LEU A 233 -19.55 96.55 -68.58
CA LEU A 233 -19.61 96.41 -67.12
C LEU A 233 -20.78 95.53 -66.65
N GLU A 234 -21.95 95.60 -67.31
CA GLU A 234 -23.08 94.70 -67.05
C GLU A 234 -22.75 93.24 -67.43
N GLN A 235 -21.94 93.03 -68.48
CA GLN A 235 -21.46 91.72 -68.89
C GLN A 235 -20.37 91.17 -67.95
N GLU A 236 -19.39 91.98 -67.54
CA GLU A 236 -18.40 91.60 -66.51
C GLU A 236 -19.07 91.29 -65.17
N LEU A 237 -20.11 92.05 -64.79
CA LEU A 237 -20.90 91.78 -63.59
C LEU A 237 -21.71 90.48 -63.72
N ALA A 238 -22.26 90.16 -64.89
CA ALA A 238 -22.92 88.87 -65.13
C ALA A 238 -21.93 87.71 -65.04
N ASP A 239 -20.73 87.85 -65.64
CA ASP A 239 -19.67 86.84 -65.63
C ASP A 239 -19.08 86.65 -64.21
N ALA A 240 -19.00 87.72 -63.43
CA ALA A 240 -18.68 87.67 -62.00
C ALA A 240 -19.75 86.91 -61.20
N HIS A 241 -21.04 87.13 -61.44
CA HIS A 241 -22.12 86.35 -60.80
C HIS A 241 -22.09 84.86 -61.20
N VAL A 242 -21.72 84.53 -62.45
CA VAL A 242 -21.52 83.13 -62.87
C VAL A 242 -20.38 82.49 -62.09
N LYS A 243 -19.23 83.17 -61.97
CA LYS A 243 -18.08 82.71 -61.16
C LYS A 243 -18.43 82.57 -59.68
N LEU A 244 -19.25 83.48 -59.13
CA LEU A 244 -19.70 83.41 -57.74
C LEU A 244 -20.64 82.21 -57.49
N ARG A 245 -21.53 81.90 -58.44
CA ARG A 245 -22.36 80.67 -58.42
C ARG A 245 -21.51 79.40 -58.55
N GLN A 246 -20.50 79.40 -59.41
CA GLN A 246 -19.54 78.30 -59.51
C GLN A 246 -18.79 78.09 -58.19
N TYR A 247 -18.35 79.18 -57.53
CA TYR A 247 -17.69 79.10 -56.24
C TYR A 247 -18.61 78.52 -55.15
N ALA A 248 -19.86 78.98 -55.04
CA ALA A 248 -20.84 78.41 -54.11
C ALA A 248 -21.19 76.93 -54.42
N THR A 249 -21.12 76.53 -55.68
CA THR A 249 -21.30 75.12 -56.10
C THR A 249 -20.10 74.27 -55.68
N LEU A 250 -18.88 74.78 -55.83
CA LEU A 250 -17.66 74.12 -55.35
C LEU A 250 -17.63 74.05 -53.81
N GLU A 251 -18.03 75.10 -53.11
CA GLU A 251 -18.07 75.16 -51.65
C GLU A 251 -19.08 74.16 -51.07
N THR A 252 -20.26 74.00 -51.69
CA THR A 252 -21.23 72.97 -51.31
C THR A 252 -20.79 71.55 -51.67
N GLN A 253 -20.05 71.34 -52.77
CA GLN A 253 -19.40 70.06 -53.06
C GLN A 253 -18.30 69.71 -52.06
N LEU A 254 -17.45 70.68 -51.69
CA LEU A 254 -16.39 70.53 -50.70
C LEU A 254 -16.99 70.25 -49.31
N GLY A 255 -18.12 70.88 -48.99
CA GLY A 255 -18.94 70.55 -47.81
C GLY A 255 -19.37 69.07 -47.77
N ARG A 256 -19.93 68.55 -48.87
CA ARG A 256 -20.35 67.13 -48.97
C ARG A 256 -19.18 66.16 -48.85
N LEU A 257 -18.08 66.42 -49.57
CA LEU A 257 -16.85 65.61 -49.47
C LEU A 257 -16.31 65.61 -48.03
N ARG A 258 -16.46 66.72 -47.29
CA ARG A 258 -16.05 66.82 -45.89
C ARG A 258 -16.93 66.00 -44.95
N THR A 259 -18.25 65.95 -45.19
CA THR A 259 -19.14 65.03 -44.45
C THR A 259 -18.86 63.57 -44.81
N GLU A 260 -18.74 63.23 -46.09
CA GLU A 260 -18.42 61.86 -46.55
C GLU A 260 -17.10 61.34 -45.95
N VAL A 261 -16.07 62.18 -45.86
CA VAL A 261 -14.79 61.83 -45.20
C VAL A 261 -14.95 61.66 -43.69
N CYS A 262 -15.79 62.47 -43.01
CA CYS A 262 -16.09 62.27 -41.59
C CYS A 262 -16.87 60.97 -41.34
N ASP A 263 -17.87 60.67 -42.18
CA ASP A 263 -18.70 59.47 -42.07
C ASP A 263 -17.88 58.20 -42.33
N LEU A 264 -17.02 58.21 -43.35
CA LEU A 264 -16.05 57.14 -43.60
C LEU A 264 -15.05 56.99 -42.44
N HIS A 265 -14.59 58.09 -41.83
CA HIS A 265 -13.70 58.02 -40.67
C HIS A 265 -14.39 57.41 -39.44
N ALA A 266 -15.66 57.76 -39.19
CA ALA A 266 -16.48 57.15 -38.15
C ALA A 266 -16.74 55.65 -38.42
N GLN A 267 -16.96 55.27 -39.68
CA GLN A 267 -17.13 53.88 -40.10
C GLN A 267 -15.84 53.06 -39.93
N CYS A 268 -14.67 53.63 -40.28
CA CYS A 268 -13.38 52.99 -40.01
C CYS A 268 -13.10 52.86 -38.50
N ALA A 269 -13.51 53.85 -37.68
CA ALA A 269 -13.36 53.78 -36.23
C ALA A 269 -14.24 52.69 -35.60
N SER A 270 -15.51 52.57 -36.01
CA SER A 270 -16.41 51.52 -35.50
C SER A 270 -15.96 50.12 -35.95
N GLN A 271 -15.50 49.96 -37.20
CA GLN A 271 -14.87 48.72 -37.67
C GLN A 271 -13.59 48.39 -36.89
N ALA A 272 -12.78 49.39 -36.51
CA ALA A 272 -11.57 49.17 -35.71
C ALA A 272 -11.91 48.65 -34.30
N GLU A 273 -12.95 49.15 -33.63
CA GLU A 273 -13.41 48.63 -32.34
C GLU A 273 -14.05 47.23 -32.48
N GLN A 274 -14.88 46.99 -33.51
CA GLN A 274 -15.39 45.63 -33.82
C GLN A 274 -14.25 44.63 -34.01
N MET A 275 -13.20 45.01 -34.74
CA MET A 275 -11.99 44.21 -34.92
C MET A 275 -11.12 44.09 -33.66
N LYS A 276 -11.34 44.88 -32.60
CA LYS A 276 -10.77 44.59 -31.27
C LYS A 276 -11.65 43.60 -30.50
N ALA A 277 -12.97 43.82 -30.48
CA ALA A 277 -13.94 42.95 -29.81
C ALA A 277 -13.81 41.49 -30.30
N LEU A 278 -13.79 41.27 -31.61
CA LEU A 278 -13.58 39.96 -32.24
C LEU A 278 -12.22 39.33 -31.92
N ARG A 279 -11.18 40.14 -31.63
CA ARG A 279 -9.88 39.63 -31.18
C ARG A 279 -9.92 39.19 -29.72
N THR A 280 -10.56 39.97 -28.84
CA THR A 280 -10.74 39.62 -27.42
C THR A 280 -11.64 38.39 -27.26
N GLU A 281 -12.72 38.30 -28.04
CA GLU A 281 -13.59 37.13 -28.12
C GLU A 281 -12.82 35.90 -28.61
N LYS A 282 -12.04 36.02 -29.70
CA LYS A 282 -11.17 34.93 -30.16
C LYS A 282 -10.16 34.48 -29.08
N THR A 283 -9.57 35.39 -28.31
CA THR A 283 -8.66 35.00 -27.22
C THR A 283 -9.37 34.36 -26.03
N GLN A 284 -10.62 34.74 -25.76
CA GLN A 284 -11.44 34.08 -24.73
C GLN A 284 -11.78 32.66 -25.18
N LEU A 285 -12.36 32.49 -26.37
CA LEU A 285 -12.72 31.18 -26.95
C LEU A 285 -11.52 30.24 -27.10
N GLN A 286 -10.30 30.77 -27.29
CA GLN A 286 -9.07 29.98 -27.26
C GLN A 286 -8.75 29.49 -25.84
N THR A 287 -8.85 30.35 -24.83
CA THR A 287 -8.69 29.96 -23.41
C THR A 287 -9.75 28.93 -23.01
N ASP A 288 -11.03 29.16 -23.35
CA ASP A 288 -12.14 28.25 -23.05
C ASP A 288 -11.92 26.87 -23.70
N LEU A 289 -11.38 26.84 -24.93
CA LEU A 289 -11.02 25.61 -25.65
C LEU A 289 -9.84 24.88 -25.01
N ASP A 290 -8.83 25.61 -24.53
CA ASP A 290 -7.66 25.03 -23.88
C ASP A 290 -8.03 24.48 -22.48
N GLU A 291 -8.92 25.16 -21.73
CA GLU A 291 -9.51 24.66 -20.49
C GLU A 291 -10.39 23.42 -20.72
N ALA A 292 -11.25 23.42 -21.75
CA ALA A 292 -12.07 22.27 -22.13
C ALA A 292 -11.22 21.05 -22.55
N ASN A 293 -10.08 21.28 -23.22
CA ASN A 293 -9.13 20.21 -23.54
C ASN A 293 -8.40 19.67 -22.30
N ALA A 294 -8.09 20.52 -21.31
CA ALA A 294 -7.54 20.07 -20.03
C ALA A 294 -8.54 19.22 -19.24
N ALA A 295 -9.80 19.69 -19.10
CA ALA A 295 -10.86 18.91 -18.45
C ALA A 295 -11.13 17.57 -19.16
N ARG A 296 -11.06 17.54 -20.50
CA ARG A 296 -11.15 16.31 -21.29
C ARG A 296 -9.98 15.35 -21.02
N ALA A 297 -8.77 15.85 -20.77
CA ALA A 297 -7.63 15.01 -20.40
C ALA A 297 -7.83 14.39 -19.00
N GLU A 298 -8.26 15.17 -18.00
CA GLU A 298 -8.57 14.63 -16.67
C GLU A 298 -9.69 13.57 -16.72
N LEU A 299 -10.73 13.78 -17.54
CA LEU A 299 -11.79 12.78 -17.74
C LEU A 299 -11.29 11.50 -18.41
N LEU A 300 -10.31 11.59 -19.31
CA LEU A 300 -9.69 10.40 -19.91
C LEU A 300 -8.82 9.65 -18.89
N ASP A 301 -8.04 10.34 -18.06
CA ASP A 301 -7.26 9.69 -16.99
C ASP A 301 -8.19 9.01 -15.94
N HIS A 302 -9.31 9.67 -15.61
CA HIS A 302 -10.36 9.07 -14.77
C HIS A 302 -10.99 7.83 -15.41
N LEU A 303 -11.22 7.82 -16.73
CA LEU A 303 -11.73 6.63 -17.43
C LEU A 303 -10.73 5.46 -17.40
N HIS A 304 -9.45 5.69 -17.69
CA HIS A 304 -8.44 4.62 -17.59
C HIS A 304 -8.29 4.08 -16.15
N SER A 305 -8.47 4.95 -15.14
CA SER A 305 -8.49 4.53 -13.73
C SER A 305 -9.72 3.67 -13.39
N LEU A 306 -10.87 3.94 -14.01
CA LEU A 306 -12.08 3.12 -13.86
C LEU A 306 -11.95 1.79 -14.60
N ASP A 307 -11.43 1.81 -15.84
CA ASP A 307 -11.15 0.60 -16.62
C ASP A 307 -10.27 -0.36 -15.79
N HIS A 308 -9.15 0.13 -15.24
CA HIS A 308 -8.26 -0.68 -14.41
C HIS A 308 -8.94 -1.21 -13.13
N ALA A 309 -9.80 -0.41 -12.48
CA ALA A 309 -10.60 -0.87 -11.35
C ALA A 309 -11.61 -1.97 -11.76
N THR A 310 -12.16 -1.93 -12.99
CA THR A 310 -13.01 -3.01 -13.51
C THR A 310 -12.23 -4.26 -13.90
N GLU A 311 -10.98 -4.12 -14.38
CA GLU A 311 -10.07 -5.26 -14.59
C GLU A 311 -9.77 -5.96 -13.25
N GLU A 312 -9.43 -5.20 -12.21
CA GLU A 312 -9.16 -5.73 -10.88
C GLU A 312 -10.41 -6.42 -10.29
N LEU A 313 -11.58 -5.76 -10.35
CA LEU A 313 -12.84 -6.35 -9.91
C LEU A 313 -13.18 -7.63 -10.68
N THR A 314 -12.89 -7.68 -11.98
CA THR A 314 -13.10 -8.87 -12.81
C THR A 314 -12.17 -10.02 -12.37
N ALA A 315 -10.91 -9.73 -12.06
CA ALA A 315 -9.96 -10.73 -11.53
C ALA A 315 -10.37 -11.22 -10.13
N GLN A 316 -10.88 -10.34 -9.27
CA GLN A 316 -11.45 -10.71 -7.96
C GLN A 316 -12.69 -11.62 -8.13
N VAL A 317 -13.61 -11.28 -9.05
CA VAL A 317 -14.79 -12.11 -9.37
C VAL A 317 -14.37 -13.48 -9.91
N GLN A 318 -13.42 -13.56 -10.84
CA GLN A 318 -12.89 -14.84 -11.33
C GLN A 318 -12.29 -15.69 -10.20
N THR A 319 -11.59 -15.05 -9.25
CA THR A 319 -11.06 -15.74 -8.06
C THR A 319 -12.18 -16.29 -7.16
N VAL A 320 -13.26 -15.53 -6.95
CA VAL A 320 -14.44 -15.98 -6.19
C VAL A 320 -15.19 -17.10 -6.92
N VAL A 321 -15.28 -17.07 -8.26
CA VAL A 321 -15.84 -18.16 -9.07
C VAL A 321 -15.01 -19.44 -8.93
N ALA A 322 -13.68 -19.37 -9.03
CA ALA A 322 -12.81 -20.53 -8.81
C ALA A 322 -12.90 -21.07 -7.37
N GLN A 323 -13.08 -20.22 -6.36
CA GLN A 323 -13.35 -20.64 -4.99
C GLN A 323 -14.72 -21.33 -4.85
N LYS A 324 -15.76 -20.81 -5.52
CA LYS A 324 -17.09 -21.44 -5.59
C LYS A 324 -17.01 -22.82 -6.23
N GLU A 325 -16.37 -22.95 -7.39
CA GLU A 325 -16.21 -24.23 -8.09
C GLU A 325 -15.45 -25.27 -7.24
N ASN A 326 -14.42 -24.84 -6.50
CA ASN A 326 -13.70 -25.70 -5.56
C ASN A 326 -14.58 -26.13 -4.37
N LEU A 327 -15.40 -25.22 -3.82
CA LEU A 327 -16.37 -25.55 -2.77
C LEU A 327 -17.47 -26.49 -3.29
N GLU A 328 -17.93 -26.32 -4.53
CA GLU A 328 -18.90 -27.22 -5.16
C GLU A 328 -18.28 -28.60 -5.43
N GLN A 329 -17.03 -28.67 -5.91
CA GLN A 329 -16.30 -29.95 -6.04
C GLN A 329 -16.10 -30.64 -4.69
N MET A 330 -15.77 -29.90 -3.62
CA MET A 330 -15.65 -30.46 -2.27
C MET A 330 -17.02 -30.91 -1.73
N TYR A 331 -18.09 -30.15 -2.01
CA TYR A 331 -19.45 -30.53 -1.65
C TYR A 331 -19.89 -31.80 -2.40
N HIS A 332 -19.59 -31.93 -3.69
CA HIS A 332 -19.81 -33.16 -4.44
C HIS A 332 -18.98 -34.33 -3.89
N GLN A 333 -17.69 -34.16 -3.58
CA GLN A 333 -16.89 -35.20 -2.94
C GLN A 333 -17.46 -35.63 -1.57
N LEU A 334 -18.05 -34.71 -0.80
CA LEU A 334 -18.76 -35.02 0.44
C LEU A 334 -20.13 -35.67 0.18
N LEU A 335 -20.80 -35.34 -0.94
CA LEU A 335 -22.05 -35.96 -1.36
C LEU A 335 -21.80 -37.40 -1.81
N ASP A 336 -20.87 -37.62 -2.76
CA ASP A 336 -20.45 -38.94 -3.27
C ASP A 336 -19.99 -39.85 -2.11
N ARG A 337 -19.21 -39.28 -1.18
CA ARG A 337 -18.78 -39.97 0.05
C ARG A 337 -19.96 -40.32 0.94
N ARG A 338 -20.89 -39.39 1.15
CA ARG A 338 -22.09 -39.62 1.96
C ARG A 338 -23.03 -40.61 1.27
N GLU A 339 -23.11 -40.62 -0.05
CA GLU A 339 -23.88 -41.60 -0.83
C GLU A 339 -23.23 -42.98 -0.74
N ALA A 340 -21.90 -43.09 -0.74
CA ALA A 340 -21.19 -44.35 -0.47
C ALA A 340 -21.40 -44.83 0.98
N GLU A 341 -21.24 -43.94 1.97
CA GLU A 341 -21.50 -44.24 3.40
C GLU A 341 -22.98 -44.63 3.62
N VAL A 342 -23.93 -44.00 2.91
CA VAL A 342 -25.36 -44.36 2.91
C VAL A 342 -25.66 -45.61 2.09
N HIS A 343 -24.88 -45.96 1.06
CA HIS A 343 -25.04 -47.25 0.36
C HIS A 343 -24.60 -48.41 1.26
N ASP A 344 -23.48 -48.25 1.98
CA ASP A 344 -22.99 -49.17 3.02
C ASP A 344 -23.97 -49.32 4.20
N GLU A 345 -24.86 -48.35 4.43
CA GLU A 345 -25.98 -48.46 5.37
C GLU A 345 -27.26 -49.02 4.72
N ALA A 346 -27.57 -48.68 3.48
CA ALA A 346 -28.75 -49.11 2.73
C ALA A 346 -28.71 -50.60 2.35
N GLU A 347 -27.53 -51.20 2.14
CA GLU A 347 -27.40 -52.67 2.03
C GLU A 347 -27.74 -53.41 3.34
N ARG A 348 -27.94 -52.69 4.47
CA ARG A 348 -28.55 -53.22 5.71
C ARG A 348 -29.96 -52.68 5.98
N GLY A 349 -30.51 -51.88 5.06
CA GLY A 349 -31.76 -51.12 5.21
C GLY A 349 -32.78 -51.41 4.10
N GLY A 350 -32.83 -52.64 3.58
CA GLY A 350 -33.82 -53.06 2.59
C GLY A 350 -35.27 -52.96 3.10
N ASP A 351 -36.19 -52.68 2.17
CA ASP A 351 -37.65 -52.73 2.30
C ASP A 351 -38.35 -51.74 3.25
N GLN A 352 -38.56 -50.49 2.78
CA GLN A 352 -39.89 -49.83 2.87
C GLN A 352 -40.07 -48.58 1.99
N GLN A 353 -41.23 -48.51 1.30
CA GLN A 353 -41.97 -47.34 0.80
C GLN A 353 -41.18 -46.19 0.12
N SER A 354 -41.25 -45.93 -1.19
CA SER A 354 -42.39 -45.92 -2.14
C SER A 354 -43.53 -44.94 -1.79
N ALA A 355 -43.83 -44.06 -2.76
CA ALA A 355 -44.94 -43.10 -2.86
C ALA A 355 -44.96 -41.84 -1.96
N ALA A 356 -44.41 -40.70 -2.48
CA ALA A 356 -44.84 -39.32 -2.14
C ALA A 356 -44.25 -38.20 -3.05
N ALA A 357 -44.26 -38.35 -4.39
CA ALA A 357 -43.51 -37.45 -5.30
C ALA A 357 -44.32 -36.90 -6.51
N ALA A 358 -45.54 -36.37 -6.27
CA ALA A 358 -46.45 -36.02 -7.39
C ALA A 358 -47.46 -34.87 -7.15
N VAL A 359 -47.31 -34.00 -6.14
CA VAL A 359 -48.35 -32.99 -5.79
C VAL A 359 -47.78 -31.58 -5.47
N ALA A 360 -46.46 -31.36 -5.56
CA ALA A 360 -45.83 -30.11 -5.09
C ALA A 360 -45.62 -29.04 -6.19
N THR A 361 -46.08 -29.27 -7.42
CA THR A 361 -45.72 -28.47 -8.61
C THR A 361 -46.90 -27.78 -9.31
N GLU A 362 -48.13 -27.86 -8.79
CA GLU A 362 -49.34 -27.30 -9.43
C GLU A 362 -49.91 -26.03 -8.73
N CYS A 363 -49.25 -25.51 -7.69
CA CYS A 363 -49.75 -24.35 -6.93
C CYS A 363 -49.15 -22.98 -7.30
N GLU A 364 -48.10 -22.91 -8.11
CA GLU A 364 -47.39 -21.65 -8.38
C GLU A 364 -47.94 -20.91 -9.62
N GLU A 365 -48.44 -21.63 -10.62
CA GLU A 365 -48.95 -21.03 -11.87
C GLU A 365 -50.33 -20.36 -11.68
N CYS A 366 -51.17 -20.88 -10.79
CA CYS A 366 -52.49 -20.32 -10.47
C CYS A 366 -52.44 -18.93 -9.80
N MET A 367 -51.32 -18.50 -9.22
CA MET A 367 -51.21 -17.18 -8.59
C MET A 367 -50.84 -16.05 -9.56
N LYS A 368 -50.25 -16.35 -10.73
CA LYS A 368 -49.91 -15.31 -11.73
C LYS A 368 -51.17 -14.72 -12.38
N LEU A 369 -52.05 -15.59 -12.88
CA LEU A 369 -53.26 -15.19 -13.62
C LEU A 369 -54.29 -14.41 -12.77
N THR A 370 -54.16 -14.43 -11.44
CA THR A 370 -55.02 -13.65 -10.54
C THR A 370 -54.63 -12.17 -10.48
N VAL A 371 -53.36 -11.82 -10.73
CA VAL A 371 -52.85 -10.44 -10.63
C VAL A 371 -53.18 -9.63 -11.88
N GLU A 372 -52.96 -10.21 -13.06
CA GLU A 372 -53.27 -9.57 -14.36
C GLU A 372 -54.77 -9.23 -14.49
N ASN A 373 -55.64 -10.06 -13.92
CA ASN A 373 -57.10 -9.86 -13.90
C ASN A 373 -57.59 -8.70 -13.00
N ILE A 374 -56.71 -8.11 -12.20
CA ILE A 374 -56.99 -6.92 -11.39
C ILE A 374 -56.58 -5.66 -12.17
N ALA A 375 -55.37 -5.64 -12.73
CA ALA A 375 -54.85 -4.50 -13.52
C ALA A 375 -55.80 -4.12 -14.68
N LEU A 376 -56.24 -5.10 -15.46
CA LEU A 376 -57.13 -4.88 -16.62
C LEU A 376 -58.52 -4.32 -16.25
N LYS A 377 -58.94 -4.38 -14.97
CA LYS A 377 -60.21 -3.79 -14.53
C LYS A 377 -60.11 -2.30 -14.17
N GLU A 378 -58.95 -1.85 -13.72
CA GLU A 378 -58.76 -0.44 -13.36
C GLU A 378 -58.67 0.46 -14.60
N ASP A 379 -58.06 -0.04 -15.69
CA ASP A 379 -57.86 0.74 -16.90
C ASP A 379 -59.15 0.94 -17.73
N VAL A 380 -60.03 -0.07 -17.75
CA VAL A 380 -61.40 0.08 -18.29
C VAL A 380 -62.20 1.12 -17.49
N ALA A 381 -62.03 1.16 -16.16
CA ALA A 381 -62.68 2.13 -15.29
C ALA A 381 -62.08 3.56 -15.39
N ARG A 382 -60.92 3.75 -16.04
CA ARG A 382 -60.38 5.07 -16.41
C ARG A 382 -61.00 5.56 -17.72
N ARG A 383 -60.86 4.80 -18.80
CA ARG A 383 -61.34 5.18 -20.15
C ARG A 383 -62.83 5.50 -20.23
N GLN A 384 -63.66 4.91 -19.34
CA GLN A 384 -65.08 5.25 -19.25
C GLN A 384 -65.33 6.69 -18.77
N ARG A 385 -64.51 7.23 -17.85
CA ARG A 385 -64.65 8.61 -17.33
C ARG A 385 -64.21 9.66 -18.35
N ASP A 386 -63.18 9.34 -19.13
CA ASP A 386 -62.70 10.24 -20.19
C ASP A 386 -63.75 10.41 -21.29
N LEU A 387 -64.50 9.34 -21.60
CA LEU A 387 -65.62 9.37 -22.55
C LEU A 387 -66.78 10.27 -22.07
N ASP A 388 -67.16 10.17 -20.80
CA ASP A 388 -68.24 10.97 -20.21
C ASP A 388 -67.90 12.49 -20.21
N ALA A 389 -66.62 12.85 -20.08
CA ALA A 389 -66.16 14.24 -20.16
C ALA A 389 -66.31 14.85 -21.57
N VAL A 390 -66.02 14.07 -22.63
CA VAL A 390 -66.19 14.53 -24.03
C VAL A 390 -67.67 14.73 -24.38
N VAL A 391 -68.57 13.90 -23.83
CA VAL A 391 -70.02 14.07 -24.01
C VAL A 391 -70.52 15.38 -23.41
N ALA A 392 -69.97 15.81 -22.27
CA ALA A 392 -70.31 17.10 -21.66
C ALA A 392 -69.87 18.29 -22.54
N ALA A 393 -68.61 18.32 -23.00
CA ALA A 393 -68.09 19.40 -23.86
C ALA A 393 -68.87 19.56 -25.19
N THR A 394 -69.46 18.47 -25.69
CA THR A 394 -70.27 18.47 -26.91
C THR A 394 -71.63 19.17 -26.73
N ALA A 395 -72.10 19.38 -25.49
CA ALA A 395 -73.35 20.06 -25.21
C ALA A 395 -73.24 21.60 -25.31
N ASP A 396 -72.16 22.20 -24.79
CA ASP A 396 -72.02 23.66 -24.72
C ASP A 396 -71.83 24.32 -26.09
N LEU A 397 -71.08 23.68 -27.00
CA LEU A 397 -70.92 24.11 -28.39
C LEU A 397 -72.27 24.23 -29.13
N LYS A 398 -73.26 23.40 -28.77
CA LYS A 398 -74.61 23.46 -29.34
C LYS A 398 -75.41 24.67 -28.86
N THR A 399 -75.15 25.13 -27.64
CA THR A 399 -75.75 26.36 -27.08
C THR A 399 -75.15 27.61 -27.74
N GLN A 400 -73.83 27.59 -27.98
CA GLN A 400 -73.10 28.71 -28.58
C GLN A 400 -73.51 29.00 -30.04
N ALA A 401 -73.95 27.99 -30.78
CA ALA A 401 -74.48 28.14 -32.14
C ALA A 401 -75.81 28.94 -32.22
N SER A 402 -76.54 29.08 -31.10
CA SER A 402 -77.85 29.74 -31.10
C SER A 402 -77.79 31.27 -31.14
N SER A 403 -76.72 31.90 -30.67
CA SER A 403 -76.63 33.37 -30.52
C SER A 403 -76.31 34.10 -31.82
N TYR A 404 -75.70 33.43 -32.80
CA TYR A 404 -75.32 34.03 -34.08
C TYR A 404 -76.51 34.35 -34.99
N VAL A 405 -77.69 33.77 -34.75
CA VAL A 405 -78.90 34.03 -35.55
C VAL A 405 -79.48 35.43 -35.27
N ASP A 406 -79.45 35.88 -34.00
CA ASP A 406 -80.06 37.16 -33.60
C ASP A 406 -79.27 38.38 -34.06
N VAL A 407 -77.94 38.25 -34.25
CA VAL A 407 -77.07 39.34 -34.72
C VAL A 407 -77.42 39.75 -36.15
N CYS A 408 -77.72 38.78 -37.02
CA CYS A 408 -78.09 39.01 -38.43
C CYS A 408 -79.38 39.83 -38.59
N ALA A 409 -80.30 39.78 -37.62
CA ALA A 409 -81.55 40.56 -37.65
C ALA A 409 -81.32 42.06 -37.45
N GLN A 410 -80.26 42.46 -36.73
CA GLN A 410 -80.01 43.86 -36.37
C GLN A 410 -79.39 44.66 -37.54
N LEU A 411 -78.58 44.00 -38.38
CA LEU A 411 -77.90 44.63 -39.51
C LEU A 411 -78.89 45.21 -40.55
N ALA A 412 -80.02 44.54 -40.76
CA ALA A 412 -81.08 44.95 -41.69
C ALA A 412 -81.86 46.21 -41.25
N ALA A 413 -81.73 46.64 -39.99
CA ALA A 413 -82.34 47.88 -39.50
C ALA A 413 -81.51 49.12 -39.88
N ALA A 414 -80.19 49.02 -39.83
CA ALA A 414 -79.27 50.14 -40.04
C ALA A 414 -79.34 50.72 -41.46
N GLN A 415 -79.50 49.88 -42.48
CA GLN A 415 -79.49 50.31 -43.89
C GLN A 415 -80.61 51.33 -44.22
N ARG A 416 -81.74 51.31 -43.50
CA ARG A 416 -82.86 52.25 -43.73
C ARG A 416 -82.60 53.68 -43.21
N GLN A 417 -81.57 53.88 -42.39
CA GLN A 417 -81.17 55.22 -41.92
C GLN A 417 -80.24 55.95 -42.91
N LEU A 418 -79.67 55.23 -43.88
CA LEU A 418 -78.69 55.79 -44.81
C LEU A 418 -79.33 56.68 -45.89
N GLU A 419 -80.51 56.29 -46.40
CA GLU A 419 -81.24 57.03 -47.44
C GLU A 419 -81.73 58.40 -46.95
N THR A 420 -82.08 58.52 -45.66
CA THR A 420 -82.54 59.78 -45.06
C THR A 420 -81.43 60.83 -44.99
N ILE A 421 -80.16 60.41 -44.93
CA ILE A 421 -78.98 61.29 -44.87
C ILE A 421 -78.64 61.87 -46.26
N GLN A 422 -79.03 61.21 -47.35
CA GLN A 422 -78.73 61.68 -48.70
C GLN A 422 -79.57 62.91 -49.11
N GLN A 423 -80.79 63.05 -48.57
CA GLN A 423 -81.68 64.17 -48.90
C GLN A 423 -81.32 65.50 -48.21
N THR A 424 -80.65 65.47 -47.05
CA THR A 424 -80.17 66.70 -46.38
C THR A 424 -78.90 67.25 -47.02
N ASN A 425 -78.09 66.38 -47.63
CA ASN A 425 -76.79 66.71 -48.20
C ASN A 425 -76.89 67.65 -49.42
N THR A 426 -77.98 67.57 -50.20
CA THR A 426 -78.21 68.45 -51.37
C THR A 426 -78.56 69.89 -50.97
N GLN A 427 -79.23 70.09 -49.83
CA GLN A 427 -79.53 71.45 -49.32
C GLN A 427 -78.29 72.09 -48.68
N LEU A 428 -77.45 71.29 -48.01
CA LEU A 428 -76.20 71.76 -47.41
C LEU A 428 -75.21 72.30 -48.47
N ASN A 429 -75.17 71.68 -49.65
CA ASN A 429 -74.22 72.03 -50.71
C ASN A 429 -74.41 73.47 -51.24
N ALA A 430 -75.63 74.01 -51.19
CA ALA A 430 -75.93 75.38 -51.59
C ALA A 430 -75.41 76.43 -50.58
N THR A 431 -75.55 76.19 -49.28
CA THR A 431 -74.99 77.06 -48.23
C THR A 431 -73.47 76.95 -48.13
N VAL A 432 -72.91 75.77 -48.39
CA VAL A 432 -71.45 75.55 -48.46
C VAL A 432 -70.78 76.42 -49.53
N GLN A 433 -71.37 76.60 -50.72
CA GLN A 433 -70.79 77.49 -51.74
C GLN A 433 -70.76 78.97 -51.30
N GLN A 434 -71.78 79.44 -50.58
CA GLN A 434 -71.80 80.82 -50.08
C GLN A 434 -70.83 81.03 -48.91
N GLN A 435 -70.67 80.02 -48.05
CA GLN A 435 -69.65 80.04 -47.00
C GLN A 435 -68.22 79.91 -47.57
N LEU A 436 -68.02 79.17 -48.66
CA LEU A 436 -66.71 78.98 -49.32
C LEU A 436 -66.02 80.30 -49.69
N ALA A 437 -66.77 81.32 -50.11
CA ALA A 437 -66.20 82.64 -50.42
C ALA A 437 -65.64 83.35 -49.15
N ILE A 438 -66.38 83.30 -48.05
CA ILE A 438 -65.96 83.87 -46.76
C ILE A 438 -64.80 83.04 -46.17
N ILE A 439 -64.91 81.71 -46.25
CA ILE A 439 -63.88 80.76 -45.85
C ILE A 439 -62.61 80.99 -46.66
N GLN A 440 -62.64 81.29 -47.96
CA GLN A 440 -61.42 81.55 -48.75
C GLN A 440 -60.67 82.82 -48.32
N GLN A 441 -61.38 83.83 -47.82
CA GLN A 441 -60.75 85.02 -47.25
C GLN A 441 -60.18 84.72 -45.86
N GLN A 442 -61.00 84.16 -44.97
CA GLN A 442 -60.57 83.73 -43.63
C GLN A 442 -59.47 82.65 -43.69
N SER A 443 -59.40 81.85 -44.76
CA SER A 443 -58.38 80.81 -44.96
C SER A 443 -57.00 81.40 -45.21
N ARG A 444 -56.88 82.65 -45.70
CA ARG A 444 -55.56 83.28 -45.89
C ARG A 444 -55.01 83.75 -44.54
N GLU A 445 -55.85 84.45 -43.79
CA GLU A 445 -55.56 84.87 -42.41
C GLU A 445 -55.34 83.64 -41.50
N LEU A 446 -56.10 82.56 -41.69
CA LEU A 446 -55.91 81.27 -41.04
C LEU A 446 -54.75 80.44 -41.61
N THR A 447 -54.25 80.65 -42.83
CA THR A 447 -52.99 79.99 -43.27
C THR A 447 -51.78 80.64 -42.64
N ASP A 448 -51.79 81.96 -42.45
CA ASP A 448 -50.68 82.65 -41.80
C ASP A 448 -50.70 82.38 -40.28
N LEU A 449 -51.88 82.45 -39.65
CA LEU A 449 -52.06 82.03 -38.26
C LEU A 449 -51.90 80.51 -38.07
N LYS A 450 -52.19 79.66 -39.07
CA LYS A 450 -51.76 78.25 -39.06
C LYS A 450 -50.27 78.12 -39.19
N LEU A 451 -49.59 78.87 -40.05
CA LEU A 451 -48.15 78.71 -40.23
C LEU A 451 -47.41 79.03 -38.92
N ASP A 452 -47.86 80.06 -38.19
CA ASP A 452 -47.28 80.40 -36.89
C ASP A 452 -47.82 79.53 -35.73
N SER A 453 -49.08 79.08 -35.74
CA SER A 453 -49.55 78.10 -34.73
C SER A 453 -49.05 76.67 -34.98
N GLU A 454 -48.73 76.28 -36.22
CA GLU A 454 -48.04 75.05 -36.58
C GLU A 454 -46.54 75.14 -36.27
N LYS A 455 -45.90 76.32 -36.43
CA LYS A 455 -44.56 76.56 -35.83
C LYS A 455 -44.63 76.42 -34.31
N HIS A 456 -45.59 77.04 -33.64
CA HIS A 456 -45.73 76.91 -32.19
C HIS A 456 -46.11 75.49 -31.75
N ALA A 457 -46.92 74.76 -32.50
CA ALA A 457 -47.24 73.36 -32.23
C ALA A 457 -46.05 72.44 -32.51
N ARG A 458 -45.28 72.64 -33.58
CA ARG A 458 -44.01 71.92 -33.83
C ARG A 458 -42.98 72.25 -32.76
N ASN A 459 -42.85 73.52 -32.35
CA ASN A 459 -41.94 73.92 -31.27
C ASN A 459 -42.39 73.35 -29.92
N ALA A 460 -43.69 73.29 -29.63
CA ALA A 460 -44.22 72.62 -28.44
C ALA A 460 -44.04 71.10 -28.50
N LEU A 461 -44.17 70.48 -29.67
CA LEU A 461 -43.89 69.06 -29.88
C LEU A 461 -42.39 68.77 -29.72
N ILE A 462 -41.51 69.65 -30.21
CA ILE A 462 -40.06 69.58 -30.04
C ILE A 462 -39.69 69.79 -28.56
N VAL A 463 -40.32 70.73 -27.86
CA VAL A 463 -40.12 70.91 -26.41
C VAL A 463 -40.58 69.68 -25.64
N GLN A 464 -41.78 69.14 -25.89
CA GLN A 464 -42.20 67.88 -25.25
C GLN A 464 -41.34 66.69 -25.66
N GLN A 465 -40.79 66.67 -26.87
CA GLN A 465 -39.87 65.62 -27.31
C GLN A 465 -38.56 65.73 -26.53
N LEU A 466 -37.99 66.93 -26.41
CA LEU A 466 -36.80 67.21 -25.61
C LEU A 466 -37.03 66.96 -24.10
N GLU A 467 -38.22 67.24 -23.57
CA GLU A 467 -38.61 66.87 -22.20
C GLU A 467 -38.65 65.35 -22.06
N ARG A 468 -39.33 64.63 -22.97
CA ARG A 468 -39.37 63.15 -22.99
C ARG A 468 -37.99 62.51 -23.24
N ASP A 469 -37.10 63.19 -23.96
CA ASP A 469 -35.71 62.77 -24.21
C ASP A 469 -34.82 63.06 -22.99
N MET A 470 -35.02 64.17 -22.28
CA MET A 470 -34.34 64.48 -21.00
C MET A 470 -34.81 63.56 -19.86
N GLU A 471 -36.09 63.21 -19.80
CA GLU A 471 -36.62 62.23 -18.84
C GLU A 471 -36.07 60.82 -19.13
N ARG A 472 -35.95 60.43 -20.41
CA ARG A 472 -35.24 59.19 -20.79
C ARG A 472 -33.76 59.25 -20.41
N ALA A 473 -33.05 60.32 -20.75
CA ALA A 473 -31.65 60.51 -20.36
C ALA A 473 -31.44 60.53 -18.84
N ARG A 474 -32.41 61.01 -18.05
CA ARG A 474 -32.41 60.91 -16.57
C ARG A 474 -32.60 59.48 -16.10
N GLY A 475 -33.54 58.73 -16.68
CA GLY A 475 -33.74 57.31 -16.38
C GLY A 475 -32.52 56.46 -16.74
N GLU A 476 -31.92 56.72 -17.90
CA GLU A 476 -30.67 56.11 -18.35
C GLU A 476 -29.50 56.47 -17.42
N LEU A 477 -29.37 57.73 -17.00
CA LEU A 477 -28.35 58.15 -16.02
C LEU A 477 -28.54 57.46 -14.65
N GLN A 478 -29.77 57.32 -14.18
CA GLN A 478 -30.09 56.59 -12.94
C GLN A 478 -29.80 55.09 -13.07
N SER A 479 -30.11 54.49 -14.23
CA SER A 479 -29.76 53.10 -14.53
C SER A 479 -28.23 52.89 -14.53
N VAL A 480 -27.48 53.78 -15.19
CA VAL A 480 -26.00 53.76 -15.19
C VAL A 480 -25.43 53.98 -13.78
N GLN A 481 -26.05 54.83 -12.95
CA GLN A 481 -25.65 54.98 -11.54
C GLN A 481 -25.94 53.73 -10.70
N SER A 482 -27.06 53.03 -10.95
CA SER A 482 -27.38 51.75 -10.32
C SER A 482 -26.36 50.67 -10.71
N LEU A 483 -26.10 50.50 -12.00
CA LEU A 483 -25.11 49.55 -12.52
C LEU A 483 -23.69 49.86 -12.03
N LEU A 484 -23.33 51.14 -11.87
CA LEU A 484 -22.05 51.53 -11.28
C LEU A 484 -21.96 51.20 -9.79
N ALA A 485 -23.06 51.34 -9.02
CA ALA A 485 -23.09 50.92 -7.62
C ALA A 485 -22.97 49.39 -7.47
N GLU A 486 -23.69 48.63 -8.30
CA GLU A 486 -23.65 47.17 -8.35
C GLU A 486 -22.29 46.62 -8.80
N ALA A 487 -21.67 47.24 -9.80
CA ALA A 487 -20.30 46.92 -10.22
C ALA A 487 -19.29 47.18 -9.08
N ASN A 488 -19.40 48.30 -8.36
CA ASN A 488 -18.55 48.58 -7.19
C ASN A 488 -18.79 47.57 -6.05
N GLN A 489 -20.05 47.16 -5.80
CA GLN A 489 -20.37 46.11 -4.84
C GLN A 489 -19.71 44.77 -5.25
N THR A 490 -19.76 44.41 -6.52
CA THR A 490 -19.11 43.21 -7.08
C THR A 490 -17.59 43.26 -6.94
N VAL A 491 -16.96 44.41 -7.21
CA VAL A 491 -15.52 44.63 -7.01
C VAL A 491 -15.14 44.49 -5.53
N ASN A 492 -15.93 45.05 -4.62
CA ASN A 492 -15.69 44.91 -3.17
C ASN A 492 -15.83 43.45 -2.70
N GLN A 493 -16.84 42.72 -3.20
CA GLN A 493 -17.02 41.28 -2.92
C GLN A 493 -15.84 40.45 -3.44
N ARG A 494 -15.40 40.68 -4.68
CA ARG A 494 -14.22 40.01 -5.27
C ARG A 494 -12.94 40.36 -4.50
N THR A 495 -12.76 41.60 -4.06
CA THR A 495 -11.62 42.01 -3.21
C THR A 495 -11.64 41.26 -1.87
N ALA A 496 -12.80 41.13 -1.23
CA ALA A 496 -12.96 40.35 0.00
C ALA A 496 -12.82 38.82 -0.20
N GLN A 497 -12.99 38.31 -1.43
CA GLN A 497 -12.70 36.93 -1.80
C GLN A 497 -11.19 36.72 -2.00
N VAL A 498 -10.53 37.59 -2.76
CA VAL A 498 -9.06 37.56 -2.99
C VAL A 498 -8.30 37.68 -1.67
N ASN A 499 -8.74 38.54 -0.74
CA ASN A 499 -8.12 38.64 0.59
C ASN A 499 -8.24 37.35 1.40
N ARG A 500 -9.38 36.64 1.33
CA ARG A 500 -9.56 35.33 1.98
C ARG A 500 -8.69 34.24 1.34
N MET A 501 -8.63 34.19 0.00
CA MET A 501 -7.72 33.29 -0.71
C MET A 501 -6.25 33.55 -0.35
N HIS A 502 -5.87 34.81 -0.17
CA HIS A 502 -4.51 35.17 0.24
C HIS A 502 -4.19 34.71 1.68
N GLN A 503 -5.16 34.79 2.60
CA GLN A 503 -5.01 34.21 3.95
C GLN A 503 -4.85 32.69 3.90
N GLN A 504 -5.69 31.99 3.13
CA GLN A 504 -5.58 30.53 2.94
C GLN A 504 -4.23 30.11 2.33
N ILE A 505 -3.69 30.89 1.40
CA ILE A 505 -2.33 30.67 0.85
C ILE A 505 -1.25 30.82 1.94
N GLN A 506 -1.37 31.81 2.82
CA GLN A 506 -0.43 31.97 3.95
C GLN A 506 -0.54 30.83 4.97
N GLU A 507 -1.75 30.33 5.24
CA GLU A 507 -2.01 29.18 6.11
C GLU A 507 -1.36 27.91 5.53
N ILE A 508 -1.62 27.60 4.25
CA ILE A 508 -1.01 26.47 3.52
C ILE A 508 0.52 26.60 3.47
N GLU A 509 1.06 27.82 3.34
CA GLU A 509 2.50 28.06 3.42
C GLU A 509 3.10 27.77 4.81
N MET A 510 2.34 27.98 5.88
CA MET A 510 2.76 27.66 7.25
C MET A 510 2.66 26.16 7.53
N GLU A 511 1.56 25.51 7.12
CA GLU A 511 1.43 24.05 7.19
C GLU A 511 2.54 23.35 6.41
N LYS A 512 2.86 23.82 5.20
CA LYS A 512 3.98 23.31 4.40
C LYS A 512 5.33 23.42 5.13
N LYS A 513 5.56 24.50 5.90
CA LYS A 513 6.78 24.66 6.71
C LYS A 513 6.81 23.65 7.87
N ASN A 514 5.68 23.46 8.55
CA ASN A 514 5.54 22.47 9.63
C ASN A 514 5.74 21.03 9.13
N LEU A 515 5.06 20.63 8.05
CA LEU A 515 5.24 19.33 7.39
C LEU A 515 6.69 19.12 6.93
N THR A 516 7.37 20.17 6.46
CA THR A 516 8.80 20.10 6.12
C THR A 516 9.67 19.82 7.36
N THR A 517 9.35 20.40 8.53
CA THR A 517 10.05 20.06 9.78
C THR A 517 9.74 18.65 10.27
N GLU A 518 8.50 18.17 10.15
CA GLU A 518 8.12 16.80 10.51
C GLU A 518 8.81 15.75 9.63
N ILE A 519 8.86 15.96 8.31
CA ILE A 519 9.61 15.11 7.37
C ILE A 519 11.10 15.05 7.73
N ASN A 520 11.70 16.18 8.14
CA ASN A 520 13.10 16.21 8.58
C ASN A 520 13.31 15.43 9.90
N ASN A 521 12.38 15.54 10.86
CA ASN A 521 12.44 14.77 12.11
C ASN A 521 12.33 13.26 11.85
N VAL A 522 11.35 12.84 11.05
CA VAL A 522 11.19 11.44 10.63
C VAL A 522 12.43 10.92 9.89
N ALA A 523 13.07 11.75 9.07
CA ALA A 523 14.33 11.39 8.41
C ALA A 523 15.49 11.21 9.41
N THR A 524 15.57 12.01 10.48
CA THR A 524 16.58 11.81 11.55
C THR A 524 16.29 10.57 12.40
N ASP A 525 15.03 10.26 12.67
CA ASP A 525 14.62 9.07 13.42
C ASP A 525 14.90 7.79 12.61
N LEU A 526 14.53 7.77 11.33
CA LEU A 526 14.86 6.68 10.40
C LEU A 526 16.38 6.47 10.30
N THR A 527 17.16 7.56 10.23
CA THR A 527 18.63 7.52 10.24
C THR A 527 19.20 6.96 11.54
N THR A 528 18.49 7.11 12.66
CA THR A 528 18.87 6.56 13.97
C THR A 528 18.54 5.07 14.05
N LEU A 529 17.32 4.68 13.67
CA LEU A 529 16.89 3.27 13.58
C LEU A 529 17.78 2.44 12.63
N ILE A 530 18.26 3.02 11.53
CA ILE A 530 19.23 2.37 10.62
C ILE A 530 20.56 2.07 11.34
N LYS A 531 21.06 2.99 12.17
CA LYS A 531 22.30 2.78 12.95
C LYS A 531 22.11 1.73 14.04
N GLU A 532 20.97 1.76 14.73
CA GLU A 532 20.64 0.75 15.74
C GLU A 532 20.52 -0.64 15.10
N ASN A 533 19.88 -0.77 13.94
CA ASN A 533 19.86 -2.03 13.19
C ASN A 533 21.27 -2.49 12.79
N GLN A 534 22.15 -1.59 12.38
CA GLN A 534 23.55 -1.93 12.08
C GLN A 534 24.30 -2.43 13.32
N LEU A 535 24.11 -1.81 14.48
CA LEU A 535 24.68 -2.26 15.75
C LEU A 535 24.14 -3.64 16.16
N LEU A 536 22.82 -3.84 16.14
CA LEU A 536 22.18 -5.12 16.47
C LEU A 536 22.62 -6.26 15.54
N ASN A 537 22.87 -5.99 14.25
CA ASN A 537 23.43 -6.98 13.33
C ASN A 537 24.90 -7.31 13.64
N ASN A 538 25.70 -6.34 14.07
CA ASN A 538 27.08 -6.59 14.52
C ASN A 538 27.12 -7.41 15.82
N ASP A 539 26.22 -7.12 16.77
CA ASP A 539 26.08 -7.87 18.02
C ASP A 539 25.60 -9.31 17.75
N LEU A 540 24.61 -9.50 16.87
CA LEU A 540 24.13 -10.81 16.44
C LEU A 540 25.23 -11.63 15.74
N HIS A 541 26.05 -10.99 14.89
CA HIS A 541 27.21 -11.64 14.26
C HIS A 541 28.25 -12.05 15.31
N THR A 542 28.55 -11.17 16.27
CA THR A 542 29.51 -11.43 17.36
C THR A 542 29.03 -12.56 18.27
N ALA A 543 27.75 -12.57 18.64
CA ALA A 543 27.13 -13.65 19.41
C ALA A 543 27.11 -14.99 18.64
N THR A 544 26.93 -14.96 17.32
CA THR A 544 27.01 -16.14 16.46
C THR A 544 28.42 -16.71 16.41
N LEU A 545 29.44 -15.84 16.31
CA LEU A 545 30.85 -16.24 16.32
C LEU A 545 31.26 -16.82 17.68
N ALA A 546 30.85 -16.19 18.78
CA ALA A 546 31.05 -16.73 20.14
C ALA A 546 30.35 -18.09 20.34
N LYS A 547 29.12 -18.25 19.83
CA LYS A 547 28.41 -19.54 19.82
C LYS A 547 29.18 -20.60 19.02
N GLN A 548 29.79 -20.25 17.90
CA GLN A 548 30.60 -21.16 17.10
C GLN A 548 31.89 -21.58 17.84
N GLN A 549 32.56 -20.65 18.53
CA GLN A 549 33.71 -20.95 19.40
C GLN A 549 33.32 -21.90 20.54
N ASN A 550 32.24 -21.60 21.27
CA ASN A 550 31.75 -22.46 22.35
C ASN A 550 31.38 -23.89 21.86
N LEU A 551 30.89 -24.03 20.63
CA LEU A 551 30.63 -25.34 20.01
C LEU A 551 31.92 -26.09 19.65
N GLN A 552 32.99 -25.39 19.24
CA GLN A 552 34.31 -25.98 19.00
C GLN A 552 34.96 -26.42 20.31
N GLU A 553 34.90 -25.59 21.37
CA GLU A 553 35.39 -25.96 22.71
C GLU A 553 34.61 -27.16 23.28
N ALA A 554 33.29 -27.19 23.15
CA ALA A 554 32.47 -28.33 23.56
C ALA A 554 32.80 -29.62 22.77
N ALA A 555 33.21 -29.51 21.49
CA ALA A 555 33.70 -30.65 20.72
C ALA A 555 35.08 -31.15 21.21
N LEU A 556 36.01 -30.23 21.51
CA LEU A 556 37.32 -30.56 22.09
C LEU A 556 37.17 -31.24 23.46
N LEU A 557 36.29 -30.73 24.33
CA LEU A 557 36.01 -31.33 25.64
C LEU A 557 35.37 -32.72 25.52
N ARG A 558 34.46 -32.95 24.57
CA ARG A 558 33.93 -34.30 24.28
C ARG A 558 35.04 -35.26 23.85
N ASN A 559 35.94 -34.82 22.97
CA ASN A 559 37.07 -35.65 22.52
C ASN A 559 38.03 -35.99 23.68
N GLN A 560 38.28 -35.05 24.60
CA GLN A 560 39.07 -35.29 25.82
C GLN A 560 38.38 -36.28 26.76
N ILE A 561 37.07 -36.13 26.99
CA ILE A 561 36.27 -37.07 27.80
C ILE A 561 36.30 -38.48 27.18
N GLN A 562 36.18 -38.60 25.86
CA GLN A 562 36.24 -39.88 25.16
C GLN A 562 37.64 -40.52 25.26
N ALA A 563 38.72 -39.73 25.18
CA ALA A 563 40.08 -40.23 25.39
C ALA A 563 40.26 -40.77 26.83
N LEU A 564 39.81 -40.01 27.84
CA LEU A 564 39.86 -40.45 29.25
C LEU A 564 38.99 -41.69 29.52
N GLN A 565 37.86 -41.84 28.82
CA GLN A 565 37.04 -43.06 28.89
C GLN A 565 37.75 -44.27 28.28
N ASN A 566 38.45 -44.10 27.15
CA ASN A 566 39.25 -45.18 26.54
C ASN A 566 40.42 -45.58 27.45
N ASP A 567 41.15 -44.61 28.02
CA ASP A 567 42.22 -44.86 28.98
C ASP A 567 41.71 -45.61 30.22
N LEU A 568 40.56 -45.20 30.76
CA LEU A 568 39.93 -45.87 31.91
C LEU A 568 39.52 -47.32 31.58
N GLN A 569 38.94 -47.56 30.41
CA GLN A 569 38.63 -48.92 29.93
C GLN A 569 39.91 -49.76 29.77
N GLN A 570 41.00 -49.19 29.25
CA GLN A 570 42.29 -49.88 29.19
C GLN A 570 42.82 -50.22 30.59
N LYS A 571 42.73 -49.29 31.56
CA LYS A 571 43.16 -49.53 32.94
C LYS A 571 42.30 -50.55 33.68
N ASP A 572 41.00 -50.60 33.40
CA ASP A 572 40.13 -51.68 33.85
C ASP A 572 40.54 -53.03 33.23
N ALA A 573 40.87 -53.08 31.94
CA ALA A 573 41.35 -54.31 31.28
C ALA A 573 42.70 -54.79 31.85
N GLU A 574 43.66 -53.88 32.06
CA GLU A 574 44.92 -54.15 32.75
C GLU A 574 44.68 -54.68 34.18
N ARG A 575 43.77 -54.07 34.94
CA ARG A 575 43.39 -54.55 36.29
C ARG A 575 42.79 -55.97 36.24
N HIS A 576 41.92 -56.27 35.28
CA HIS A 576 41.38 -57.62 35.12
C HIS A 576 42.46 -58.63 34.75
N GLN A 577 43.41 -58.28 33.88
CA GLN A 577 44.55 -59.13 33.53
C GLN A 577 45.43 -59.42 34.76
N LEU A 578 45.73 -58.41 35.57
CA LEU A 578 46.48 -58.55 36.83
C LEU A 578 45.70 -59.40 37.86
N LEU A 579 44.38 -59.25 37.97
CA LEU A 579 43.55 -60.10 38.85
C LEU A 579 43.55 -61.57 38.41
N VAL A 580 43.56 -61.85 37.10
CA VAL A 580 43.69 -63.22 36.56
C VAL A 580 45.08 -63.79 36.85
N GLN A 581 46.15 -63.01 36.68
CA GLN A 581 47.50 -63.40 37.04
C GLN A 581 47.65 -63.66 38.55
N TYR A 582 47.07 -62.80 39.39
CA TYR A 582 47.06 -62.95 40.85
C TYR A 582 46.33 -64.23 41.26
N LYS A 583 45.12 -64.50 40.73
CA LYS A 583 44.39 -65.76 40.98
C LYS A 583 45.22 -66.98 40.58
N LYS A 584 45.96 -66.93 39.46
CA LYS A 584 46.88 -68.00 39.03
C LYS A 584 48.09 -68.16 39.97
N LEU A 585 48.58 -67.08 40.59
CA LEU A 585 49.63 -67.15 41.61
C LEU A 585 49.13 -67.69 42.95
N VAL A 586 47.88 -67.37 43.32
CA VAL A 586 47.22 -67.92 44.52
C VAL A 586 47.03 -69.43 44.37
N THR A 587 46.48 -69.93 43.27
CA THR A 587 46.35 -71.39 43.06
C THR A 587 47.71 -72.11 42.95
N GLN A 588 48.76 -71.42 42.48
CA GLN A 588 50.14 -71.91 42.55
C GLN A 588 50.78 -71.82 43.95
N GLN A 589 50.22 -71.07 44.90
CA GLN A 589 50.61 -71.09 46.31
C GLN A 589 49.86 -72.20 47.06
N GLU A 590 48.55 -72.32 46.83
CA GLU A 590 47.68 -73.36 47.40
C GLU A 590 48.21 -74.77 47.04
N THR A 591 48.39 -75.07 45.76
CA THR A 591 48.97 -76.36 45.32
C THR A 591 50.38 -76.62 45.86
N LYS A 592 51.17 -75.59 46.18
CA LYS A 592 52.47 -75.73 46.88
C LYS A 592 52.32 -75.92 48.38
N ALA A 593 51.28 -75.40 49.00
CA ALA A 593 50.93 -75.67 50.40
C ALA A 593 50.43 -77.11 50.54
N ASP A 594 49.57 -77.58 49.65
CA ASP A 594 49.09 -78.97 49.58
C ASP A 594 50.26 -79.94 49.39
N ALA A 595 51.18 -79.64 48.46
CA ALA A 595 52.38 -80.43 48.25
C ALA A 595 53.29 -80.49 49.50
N ARG A 596 53.43 -79.38 50.25
CA ARG A 596 54.15 -79.36 51.54
C ARG A 596 53.41 -80.15 52.61
N ALA A 597 52.09 -80.06 52.70
CA ALA A 597 51.28 -80.80 53.67
C ALA A 597 51.38 -82.31 53.42
N SER A 598 51.30 -82.73 52.16
CA SER A 598 51.53 -84.11 51.71
C SER A 598 52.96 -84.60 52.04
N MET A 599 53.98 -83.79 51.73
CA MET A 599 55.38 -84.09 52.07
C MET A 599 55.59 -84.17 53.59
N GLN A 600 54.96 -83.31 54.38
CA GLN A 600 55.04 -83.32 55.84
C GLN A 600 54.37 -84.57 56.43
N ALA A 601 53.19 -84.95 55.93
CA ALA A 601 52.52 -86.18 56.32
C ALA A 601 53.38 -87.43 55.99
N ALA A 602 54.04 -87.45 54.82
CA ALA A 602 54.98 -88.51 54.46
C ALA A 602 56.21 -88.53 55.40
N LEU A 603 56.77 -87.37 55.76
CA LEU A 603 57.89 -87.28 56.72
C LEU A 603 57.49 -87.75 58.13
N ASP A 604 56.29 -87.43 58.59
CA ASP A 604 55.78 -87.89 59.90
C ASP A 604 55.44 -89.38 59.89
N GLN A 605 55.00 -89.93 58.75
CA GLN A 605 54.87 -91.36 58.57
C GLN A 605 56.25 -92.06 58.56
N TYR A 606 57.27 -91.50 57.92
CA TYR A 606 58.65 -92.01 58.00
C TYR A 606 59.22 -91.94 59.43
N ARG A 607 58.92 -90.90 60.19
CA ARG A 607 59.27 -90.78 61.62
C ARG A 607 58.59 -91.87 62.47
N LEU A 608 57.32 -92.16 62.21
CA LEU A 608 56.60 -93.25 62.87
C LEU A 608 57.22 -94.61 62.54
N ASP A 609 57.55 -94.85 61.27
CA ASP A 609 58.22 -96.05 60.78
C ASP A 609 59.60 -96.25 61.42
N LEU A 610 60.36 -95.18 61.62
CA LEU A 610 61.63 -95.17 62.34
C LEU A 610 61.43 -95.51 63.82
N LEU A 611 60.49 -94.87 64.52
CA LEU A 611 60.18 -95.17 65.93
C LEU A 611 59.74 -96.64 66.12
N VAL A 612 59.00 -97.22 65.17
CA VAL A 612 58.63 -98.64 65.17
C VAL A 612 59.87 -99.53 64.96
N LYS A 613 60.77 -99.17 64.04
CA LYS A 613 62.04 -99.87 63.82
C LYS A 613 62.97 -99.79 65.03
N ASP A 614 63.15 -98.61 65.62
CA ASP A 614 63.98 -98.40 66.82
C ASP A 614 63.43 -99.17 68.02
N LYS A 615 62.11 -99.16 68.24
CA LYS A 615 61.47 -99.98 69.27
C LYS A 615 61.68 -101.49 69.03
N LYS A 616 61.69 -101.93 67.77
CA LYS A 616 61.99 -103.33 67.41
C LYS A 616 63.48 -103.67 67.52
N ILE A 617 64.38 -102.73 67.24
CA ILE A 617 65.82 -102.84 67.49
C ILE A 617 66.06 -102.98 69.00
N ALA A 618 65.44 -102.13 69.83
CA ALA A 618 65.54 -102.23 71.29
C ALA A 618 65.00 -103.57 71.84
N GLN A 619 63.90 -104.10 71.28
CA GLN A 619 63.40 -105.45 71.60
C GLN A 619 64.39 -106.55 71.20
N LEU A 620 65.02 -106.44 70.03
CA LEU A 620 66.03 -107.39 69.56
C LEU A 620 67.34 -107.31 70.37
N SER A 621 67.76 -106.11 70.78
CA SER A 621 68.89 -105.90 71.71
C SER A 621 68.61 -106.54 73.06
N ALA A 622 67.45 -106.29 73.67
CA ALA A 622 67.06 -106.92 74.93
C ALA A 622 67.00 -108.45 74.84
N ALA A 623 66.57 -109.00 73.69
CA ALA A 623 66.61 -110.44 73.44
C ALA A 623 68.04 -110.98 73.26
N LEU A 624 68.94 -110.22 72.62
CA LEU A 624 70.37 -110.56 72.49
C LEU A 624 71.10 -110.51 73.84
N ASP A 625 70.77 -109.55 74.71
CA ASP A 625 71.37 -109.45 76.04
C ASP A 625 70.85 -110.57 76.97
N GLN A 626 69.58 -110.98 76.84
CA GLN A 626 69.08 -112.21 77.49
C GLN A 626 69.78 -113.47 76.98
N LEU A 627 70.12 -113.54 75.68
CA LEU A 627 70.89 -114.65 75.11
C LEU A 627 72.36 -114.63 75.58
N ARG A 628 72.98 -113.45 75.74
CA ARG A 628 74.30 -113.31 76.38
C ARG A 628 74.28 -113.77 77.83
N GLY A 629 73.32 -113.32 78.63
CA GLY A 629 73.18 -113.77 80.03
C GLY A 629 73.03 -115.29 80.17
N ARG A 630 72.38 -115.96 79.20
CA ARG A 630 72.33 -117.44 79.12
C ARG A 630 73.66 -118.05 78.67
N HIS A 631 74.32 -117.47 77.66
CA HIS A 631 75.62 -117.91 77.19
C HIS A 631 76.67 -117.85 78.31
N ASP A 632 76.74 -116.74 79.04
CA ASP A 632 77.69 -116.53 80.13
C ASP A 632 77.42 -117.46 81.31
N ALA A 633 76.15 -117.78 81.59
CA ALA A 633 75.78 -118.84 82.53
C ALA A 633 76.29 -120.22 82.08
N THR A 634 76.08 -120.60 80.81
CA THR A 634 76.60 -121.87 80.28
C THR A 634 78.13 -121.93 80.21
N VAL A 635 78.81 -120.79 80.05
CA VAL A 635 80.28 -120.71 80.15
C VAL A 635 80.74 -120.93 81.59
N GLN A 636 80.07 -120.34 82.60
CA GLN A 636 80.38 -120.60 84.01
C GLN A 636 80.05 -122.03 84.46
N GLU A 637 79.10 -122.69 83.79
CA GLU A 637 78.76 -124.10 84.03
C GLU A 637 79.81 -125.03 83.38
N LEU A 638 80.28 -124.71 82.17
CA LEU A 638 81.42 -125.40 81.54
C LEU A 638 82.73 -125.21 82.31
N ASP A 639 83.02 -124.02 82.85
CA ASP A 639 84.24 -123.75 83.65
C ASP A 639 84.20 -124.41 85.05
N ARG A 640 83.02 -124.85 85.51
CA ARG A 640 82.89 -125.81 86.63
C ARG A 640 83.18 -127.24 86.19
N VAL A 641 82.57 -127.70 85.10
CA VAL A 641 82.77 -129.09 84.60
C VAL A 641 84.23 -129.35 84.20
N ALA A 642 84.95 -128.35 83.71
CA ALA A 642 86.34 -128.46 83.27
C ALA A 642 87.37 -128.69 84.39
N LYS A 643 87.00 -128.62 85.68
CA LYS A 643 87.94 -128.75 86.81
C LYS A 643 88.04 -130.13 87.45
N ASP A 644 87.01 -130.98 87.32
CA ASP A 644 86.89 -132.19 88.16
C ASP A 644 87.16 -133.52 87.42
N ARG A 645 87.41 -133.53 86.10
CA ARG A 645 87.70 -134.77 85.33
C ARG A 645 88.77 -134.57 84.25
N GLY A 646 89.99 -135.06 84.53
CA GLY A 646 91.12 -135.03 83.61
C GLY A 646 91.18 -136.27 82.71
N ASP A 647 90.40 -136.31 81.63
CA ASP A 647 90.41 -137.39 80.64
C ASP A 647 90.81 -136.86 79.23
N HIS A 648 92.08 -137.03 78.86
CA HIS A 648 92.66 -136.46 77.63
C HIS A 648 92.15 -137.07 76.30
N ALA A 649 91.22 -138.03 76.32
CA ALA A 649 90.66 -138.65 75.11
C ALA A 649 89.49 -137.86 74.48
N VAL A 650 88.88 -136.91 75.20
CA VAL A 650 87.71 -136.15 74.70
C VAL A 650 88.11 -134.88 73.93
N CYS A 651 89.37 -134.45 74.07
CA CYS A 651 89.84 -133.14 73.58
C CYS A 651 89.81 -132.99 72.05
N GLU A 652 90.21 -134.01 71.27
CA GLU A 652 90.32 -133.84 69.81
C GLU A 652 88.97 -133.62 69.12
N HIS A 653 87.94 -134.39 69.48
CA HIS A 653 86.61 -134.21 68.89
C HIS A 653 86.00 -132.86 69.31
N ARG A 654 86.20 -132.44 70.57
CA ARG A 654 85.75 -131.13 71.05
C ARG A 654 86.50 -129.96 70.39
N VAL A 655 87.78 -130.14 70.05
CA VAL A 655 88.54 -129.16 69.24
C VAL A 655 88.01 -129.10 67.81
N GLN A 656 87.60 -130.20 67.19
CA GLN A 656 86.94 -130.18 65.88
C GLN A 656 85.57 -129.48 65.91
N GLU A 657 84.75 -129.73 66.92
CA GLU A 657 83.49 -128.99 67.13
C GLU A 657 83.76 -127.48 67.31
N LEU A 658 84.75 -127.11 68.13
CA LEU A 658 85.12 -125.72 68.35
C LEU A 658 85.67 -125.05 67.08
N LEU A 659 86.42 -125.76 66.24
CA LEU A 659 86.87 -125.26 64.95
C LEU A 659 85.70 -125.03 63.98
N GLN A 660 84.71 -125.93 63.93
CA GLN A 660 83.48 -125.68 63.15
C GLN A 660 82.64 -124.52 63.72
N ALA A 661 82.60 -124.36 65.05
CA ALA A 661 81.96 -123.22 65.70
C ALA A 661 82.68 -121.89 65.38
N VAL A 662 84.02 -121.87 65.38
CA VAL A 662 84.80 -120.70 64.97
C VAL A 662 84.62 -120.39 63.49
N GLU A 663 84.60 -121.40 62.61
CA GLU A 663 84.41 -121.19 61.17
C GLU A 663 83.00 -120.67 60.83
N THR A 664 81.97 -121.17 61.50
CA THR A 664 80.59 -120.65 61.34
C THR A 664 80.41 -119.25 61.97
N LEU A 665 81.07 -118.95 63.09
CA LEU A 665 81.14 -117.59 63.63
C LEU A 665 81.90 -116.63 62.70
N ARG A 666 82.98 -117.10 62.06
CA ARG A 666 83.73 -116.34 61.05
C ARG A 666 82.85 -115.99 59.86
N GLN A 667 82.20 -116.98 59.25
CA GLN A 667 81.27 -116.76 58.13
C GLN A 667 80.12 -115.81 58.50
N ARG A 668 79.64 -115.88 59.75
CA ARG A 668 78.62 -114.97 60.28
C ARG A 668 79.15 -113.54 60.45
N ASN A 669 80.38 -113.34 60.91
CA ASN A 669 81.03 -112.04 60.93
C ASN A 669 81.26 -111.49 59.52
N GLU A 670 81.78 -112.29 58.58
CA GLU A 670 81.96 -111.89 57.18
C GLU A 670 80.63 -111.53 56.49
N HIS A 671 79.49 -112.07 56.94
CA HIS A 671 78.16 -111.64 56.51
C HIS A 671 77.68 -110.34 57.18
N LEU A 672 77.90 -110.20 58.50
CA LEU A 672 77.58 -108.97 59.24
C LEU A 672 78.39 -107.76 58.73
N GLU A 673 79.69 -107.95 58.43
CA GLU A 673 80.53 -106.91 57.83
C GLU A 673 80.02 -106.49 56.45
N ARG A 674 79.57 -107.44 55.62
CA ARG A 674 78.91 -107.12 54.33
C ARG A 674 77.64 -106.30 54.52
N MET A 675 76.77 -106.66 55.47
CA MET A 675 75.58 -105.84 55.77
C MET A 675 75.93 -104.44 56.30
N VAL A 676 76.95 -104.32 57.15
CA VAL A 676 77.44 -103.02 57.65
C VAL A 676 78.07 -102.19 56.53
N GLN A 677 78.77 -102.80 55.58
CA GLN A 677 79.27 -102.12 54.38
C GLN A 677 78.13 -101.67 53.46
N GLU A 678 77.11 -102.51 53.24
CA GLU A 678 75.91 -102.12 52.47
C GLU A 678 75.16 -100.96 53.13
N GLU A 679 74.93 -100.98 54.44
CA GLU A 679 74.25 -99.87 55.14
C GLU A 679 75.10 -98.60 55.18
N ARG A 680 76.43 -98.70 55.32
CA ARG A 680 77.33 -97.54 55.14
C ARG A 680 77.22 -96.96 53.72
N LEU A 681 77.08 -97.81 52.71
CA LEU A 681 76.98 -97.39 51.31
C LEU A 681 75.58 -96.82 50.98
N ARG A 682 74.51 -97.33 51.61
CA ARG A 682 73.15 -96.73 51.59
C ARG A 682 73.14 -95.37 52.27
N ALA A 683 73.70 -95.26 53.48
CA ALA A 683 73.83 -94.00 54.21
C ALA A 683 74.65 -92.96 53.43
N HIS A 684 75.77 -93.36 52.81
CA HIS A 684 76.57 -92.45 51.99
C HIS A 684 75.82 -91.96 50.74
N LYS A 685 75.06 -92.82 50.06
CA LYS A 685 74.15 -92.40 48.97
C LYS A 685 73.09 -91.40 49.44
N LEU A 686 72.54 -91.60 50.64
CA LEU A 686 71.57 -90.67 51.27
C LEU A 686 72.19 -89.30 51.59
N VAL A 687 73.45 -89.26 52.05
CA VAL A 687 74.20 -88.01 52.27
C VAL A 687 74.52 -87.29 50.96
N LEU A 688 74.85 -88.03 49.90
CA LEU A 688 75.07 -87.43 48.57
C LEU A 688 73.77 -86.88 47.96
N ALA A 689 72.63 -87.56 48.18
CA ALA A 689 71.31 -87.07 47.77
C ALA A 689 70.94 -85.76 48.50
N SER A 690 71.07 -85.72 49.83
CA SER A 690 70.75 -84.52 50.61
C SER A 690 71.72 -83.36 50.35
N GLN A 691 72.99 -83.62 49.98
CA GLN A 691 73.89 -82.58 49.46
C GLN A 691 73.45 -82.04 48.10
N ALA A 692 72.90 -82.87 47.20
CA ALA A 692 72.36 -82.41 45.92
C ALA A 692 71.10 -81.55 46.12
N GLU A 693 70.20 -81.92 47.04
CA GLU A 693 69.04 -81.12 47.42
C GLU A 693 69.43 -79.80 48.12
N ALA A 694 70.40 -79.83 49.03
CA ALA A 694 70.94 -78.62 49.66
C ALA A 694 71.55 -77.65 48.63
N LYS A 695 72.16 -78.19 47.56
CA LYS A 695 72.67 -77.37 46.45
C LYS A 695 71.53 -76.73 45.64
N THR A 696 70.53 -77.50 45.21
CA THR A 696 69.40 -76.92 44.44
C THR A 696 68.56 -75.94 45.27
N LEU A 697 68.43 -76.14 46.58
CA LEU A 697 67.82 -75.15 47.49
C LEU A 697 68.66 -73.86 47.59
N LYS A 698 70.00 -73.97 47.63
CA LYS A 698 70.90 -72.80 47.60
C LYS A 698 70.78 -72.03 46.28
N ASP A 699 70.75 -72.73 45.16
CA ASP A 699 70.61 -72.13 43.83
C ASP A 699 69.23 -71.45 43.68
N GLN A 700 68.16 -72.03 44.23
CA GLN A 700 66.82 -71.41 44.32
C GLN A 700 66.79 -70.16 45.21
N LEU A 701 67.53 -70.14 46.33
CA LEU A 701 67.64 -68.96 47.20
C LEU A 701 68.39 -67.81 46.53
N GLN A 702 69.45 -68.11 45.77
CA GLN A 702 70.12 -67.11 44.94
C GLN A 702 69.18 -66.56 43.86
N GLY A 703 68.40 -67.43 43.20
CA GLY A 703 67.33 -67.03 42.28
C GLY A 703 66.28 -66.10 42.90
N LYS A 704 65.87 -66.33 44.15
CA LYS A 704 64.97 -65.43 44.88
C LYS A 704 65.57 -64.05 45.13
N SER A 705 66.80 -63.97 45.64
CA SER A 705 67.44 -62.68 45.90
C SER A 705 67.60 -61.81 44.64
N ALA A 706 67.78 -62.45 43.46
CA ALA A 706 67.81 -61.75 42.17
C ALA A 706 66.43 -61.20 41.73
N ILE A 707 65.33 -61.84 42.15
CA ILE A 707 63.96 -61.37 41.92
C ILE A 707 63.60 -60.25 42.91
N GLU A 708 63.96 -60.39 44.17
CA GLU A 708 63.77 -59.36 45.21
C GLU A 708 64.52 -58.07 44.83
N ALA A 709 65.81 -58.18 44.49
CA ALA A 709 66.62 -57.06 43.99
C ALA A 709 66.18 -56.51 42.62
N ARG A 710 65.21 -57.13 41.93
CA ARG A 710 64.53 -56.58 40.75
C ARG A 710 63.26 -55.82 41.15
N LEU A 711 62.43 -56.40 42.01
CA LEU A 711 61.22 -55.76 42.53
C LEU A 711 61.53 -54.46 43.29
N GLU A 712 62.64 -54.41 44.04
CA GLU A 712 63.10 -53.16 44.68
C GLU A 712 63.44 -52.05 43.67
N ARG A 713 63.95 -52.40 42.48
CA ARG A 713 64.21 -51.42 41.41
C ARG A 713 62.91 -50.95 40.76
N GLU A 714 61.98 -51.86 40.48
CA GLU A 714 60.66 -51.51 39.91
C GLU A 714 59.83 -50.66 40.91
N LEU A 715 59.98 -50.90 42.22
CA LEU A 715 59.40 -50.05 43.29
C LEU A 715 60.10 -48.68 43.42
N ALA A 716 61.42 -48.61 43.25
CA ALA A 716 62.15 -47.33 43.26
C ALA A 716 61.82 -46.46 42.03
N GLU A 717 61.60 -47.09 40.87
CA GLU A 717 61.26 -46.41 39.62
C GLU A 717 59.80 -45.91 39.61
N THR A 718 58.86 -46.72 40.08
CA THR A 718 57.45 -46.27 40.28
C THR A 718 57.33 -45.16 41.33
N ARG A 719 58.16 -45.16 42.39
CA ARG A 719 58.25 -44.01 43.32
C ARG A 719 58.71 -42.72 42.62
N ARG A 720 59.74 -42.77 41.78
CA ARG A 720 60.19 -41.59 40.99
C ARG A 720 59.13 -41.10 40.02
N GLN A 721 58.36 -42.00 39.41
CA GLN A 721 57.24 -41.62 38.54
C GLN A 721 56.13 -40.92 39.33
N LEU A 722 55.83 -41.38 40.55
CA LEU A 722 54.90 -40.69 41.46
C LEU A 722 55.42 -39.34 41.95
N GLU A 723 56.71 -39.21 42.27
CA GLU A 723 57.33 -37.93 42.62
C GLU A 723 57.22 -36.93 41.46
N ASN A 724 57.52 -37.35 40.22
CA ASN A 724 57.38 -36.51 39.02
C ASN A 724 55.92 -36.10 38.75
N LEU A 725 54.94 -37.00 38.99
CA LEU A 725 53.51 -36.69 38.85
C LEU A 725 52.98 -35.80 39.99
N SER A 726 53.61 -35.84 41.17
CA SER A 726 53.31 -34.93 42.29
C SER A 726 53.82 -33.50 42.10
N GLY A 727 54.51 -33.21 40.98
CA GLY A 727 55.04 -31.89 40.62
C GLY A 727 54.00 -30.78 40.37
N VAL A 728 52.71 -31.03 40.62
CA VAL A 728 51.66 -29.98 40.67
C VAL A 728 51.74 -29.29 42.02
N GLY A 729 52.35 -28.10 42.04
CA GLY A 729 52.74 -27.41 43.27
C GLY A 729 51.58 -27.02 44.21
N LEU A 730 51.37 -27.81 45.25
CA LEU A 730 50.68 -27.37 46.47
C LEU A 730 51.64 -26.46 47.29
N PRO A 731 51.17 -25.31 47.81
CA PRO A 731 52.00 -24.42 48.62
C PRO A 731 52.40 -25.10 49.95
N PRO A 732 53.63 -24.90 50.44
CA PRO A 732 54.15 -25.65 51.59
C PRO A 732 53.50 -25.22 52.91
N ILE A 733 52.94 -26.20 53.63
CA ILE A 733 52.57 -26.04 55.04
C ILE A 733 53.87 -25.97 55.87
N PRO A 734 54.09 -24.94 56.70
CA PRO A 734 55.34 -24.76 57.42
C PRO A 734 55.45 -25.71 58.63
N VAL A 735 56.15 -26.83 58.47
CA VAL A 735 56.57 -27.69 59.59
C VAL A 735 57.93 -27.23 60.12
N VAL A 736 58.07 -27.17 61.45
CA VAL A 736 59.18 -26.48 62.13
C VAL A 736 60.49 -27.30 62.11
N SER A 737 61.59 -26.58 61.98
CA SER A 737 62.98 -27.06 61.88
C SER A 737 63.48 -27.89 63.07
N ALA A 738 64.30 -28.91 62.78
CA ALA A 738 65.38 -29.37 63.67
C ALA A 738 66.58 -29.95 62.88
N ALA A 739 67.79 -29.43 63.18
CA ALA A 739 69.15 -29.97 63.09
C ALA A 739 69.48 -31.30 62.31
N ALA A 740 70.63 -31.47 61.64
CA ALA A 740 71.74 -30.54 61.34
C ALA A 740 72.78 -31.10 60.31
N ALA A 741 73.53 -30.15 59.70
CA ALA A 741 74.91 -30.26 59.20
C ALA A 741 75.28 -31.04 57.90
N PRO A 742 76.39 -30.67 57.19
CA PRO A 742 76.72 -31.07 55.80
C PRO A 742 78.02 -31.94 55.77
N PRO A 743 78.79 -32.22 54.67
CA PRO A 743 79.05 -31.51 53.37
C PRO A 743 78.91 -32.44 52.11
N ARG A 744 79.34 -32.16 50.86
CA ARG A 744 80.36 -31.26 50.24
C ARG A 744 79.95 -30.75 48.83
N LYS A 745 80.71 -29.78 48.30
CA LYS A 745 80.91 -29.42 46.86
C LYS A 745 82.27 -29.99 46.38
N PRO A 746 82.58 -30.20 45.08
CA PRO A 746 82.66 -29.18 44.00
C PRO A 746 81.95 -29.60 42.68
N ALA A 747 81.45 -28.76 41.76
CA ALA A 747 81.88 -27.48 41.12
C ALA A 747 82.55 -27.65 39.74
N SER A 748 81.83 -27.26 38.67
CA SER A 748 82.37 -26.81 37.37
C SER A 748 81.28 -26.12 36.51
N ALA A 749 81.69 -25.16 35.67
CA ALA A 749 80.92 -24.39 34.66
C ALA A 749 81.97 -23.64 33.77
N PRO A 750 81.65 -22.78 32.78
CA PRO A 750 80.42 -22.48 32.01
C PRO A 750 80.73 -22.70 30.48
N PRO A 751 80.44 -21.83 29.46
CA PRO A 751 79.37 -20.84 29.18
C PRO A 751 78.72 -20.94 27.76
N ALA A 752 77.75 -20.04 27.46
CA ALA A 752 77.36 -19.51 26.12
C ALA A 752 76.67 -20.46 25.08
N ALA A 753 75.84 -20.02 24.13
CA ALA A 753 75.00 -18.80 23.95
C ALA A 753 73.83 -19.11 22.94
N PRO A 754 73.25 -18.21 22.09
CA PRO A 754 71.93 -17.64 22.37
C PRO A 754 70.84 -17.73 21.26
N ALA A 755 69.65 -17.20 21.60
CA ALA A 755 68.64 -16.53 20.74
C ALA A 755 67.63 -17.33 19.88
N ALA A 756 66.36 -17.30 20.32
CA ALA A 756 65.11 -17.23 19.53
C ALA A 756 64.02 -16.67 20.47
N VAL A 757 63.56 -15.41 20.37
CA VAL A 757 62.59 -14.84 19.41
C VAL A 757 61.21 -15.52 19.46
N GLY A 758 60.28 -14.89 20.19
CA GLY A 758 58.85 -15.21 20.24
C GLY A 758 58.12 -14.15 21.08
N PRO A 759 57.05 -13.49 20.58
CA PRO A 759 56.46 -12.33 21.25
C PRO A 759 55.48 -12.73 22.37
N ALA A 760 55.64 -12.13 23.54
CA ALA A 760 54.72 -12.30 24.67
C ALA A 760 53.55 -11.30 24.60
N PHE A 761 52.32 -11.81 24.60
CA PHE A 761 51.09 -11.00 24.65
C PHE A 761 50.40 -11.20 26.01
N SER A 762 50.52 -10.24 26.94
CA SER A 762 49.65 -10.20 28.14
C SER A 762 49.70 -8.87 28.92
N ARG A 763 48.51 -8.28 29.07
CA ARG A 763 47.96 -7.55 30.23
C ARG A 763 48.88 -6.64 31.06
N SER A 764 48.53 -5.35 31.11
CA SER A 764 48.86 -4.47 32.23
C SER A 764 47.65 -3.62 32.70
N THR A 765 47.21 -3.90 33.93
CA THR A 765 46.61 -3.01 34.95
C THR A 765 45.46 -2.02 34.64
N ARG A 766 44.36 -2.20 35.40
CA ARG A 766 43.63 -1.19 36.24
C ARG A 766 43.03 0.09 35.60
N ARG A 767 41.70 0.18 35.68
CA ARG A 767 40.89 1.17 36.48
C ARG A 767 39.45 0.65 36.51
N ALA A 768 38.78 0.48 37.66
CA ALA A 768 38.32 1.49 38.63
C ALA A 768 37.15 2.32 38.07
N GLU A 769 35.94 1.85 38.33
CA GLU A 769 34.66 2.50 38.02
C GLU A 769 34.35 3.59 39.04
N SER A 770 33.54 4.58 38.65
CA SER A 770 33.08 5.66 39.54
C SER A 770 31.70 6.17 39.12
N GLU A 771 30.76 6.19 40.07
CA GLU A 771 29.42 6.76 39.92
C GLU A 771 29.44 8.26 39.59
N PRO A 772 28.48 8.79 38.82
CA PRO A 772 28.08 10.19 38.87
C PRO A 772 26.86 10.39 39.80
N LYS A 773 27.02 11.18 40.86
CA LYS A 773 25.92 11.62 41.73
C LYS A 773 25.10 12.75 41.10
N ALA A 774 23.84 12.85 41.53
CA ALA A 774 22.93 13.94 41.15
C ALA A 774 23.35 15.31 41.70
N ALA A 775 22.89 16.38 41.02
CA ALA A 775 22.88 17.75 41.52
C ALA A 775 21.64 18.51 40.98
N ALA A 776 21.03 19.34 41.83
CA ALA A 776 20.06 20.36 41.45
C ALA A 776 20.80 21.72 41.19
N THR A 777 20.22 22.89 40.94
CA THR A 777 18.86 23.43 41.15
C THR A 777 18.70 24.74 40.36
N ARG A 778 17.50 25.09 39.88
CA ARG A 778 17.04 26.51 39.88
C ARG A 778 15.53 26.65 39.71
N ALA A 779 14.95 27.75 40.18
CA ALA A 779 13.51 28.00 40.17
C ALA A 779 13.15 29.48 39.87
N MET A 780 12.07 29.65 39.11
CA MET A 780 11.10 30.76 38.99
C MET A 780 9.81 30.10 38.44
N GLY A 781 8.58 30.59 38.55
CA GLY A 781 7.95 31.78 39.14
C GLY A 781 6.50 31.83 38.59
N PRO A 782 5.43 32.07 39.38
CA PRO A 782 4.07 31.68 38.96
C PRO A 782 3.15 32.81 38.39
N MET A 783 2.08 32.38 37.71
CA MET A 783 0.84 33.13 37.35
C MET A 783 0.97 34.22 36.25
N PRO A 784 -0.14 34.67 35.58
CA PRO A 784 -1.56 34.35 35.80
C PRO A 784 -2.38 33.87 34.56
N VAL A 785 -3.67 33.66 34.82
CA VAL A 785 -4.79 33.19 33.95
C VAL A 785 -5.08 34.07 32.71
N ALA A 786 -5.43 33.44 31.58
CA ALA A 786 -6.39 33.97 30.60
C ALA A 786 -7.06 32.83 29.79
N ALA A 787 -8.35 33.00 29.45
CA ALA A 787 -9.06 32.27 28.39
C ALA A 787 -9.61 33.33 27.41
N PRO A 788 -9.91 32.98 26.14
CA PRO A 788 -11.31 32.65 25.84
C PRO A 788 -11.57 31.74 24.61
N ALA A 789 -12.84 31.30 24.52
CA ALA A 789 -13.66 31.12 23.31
C ALA A 789 -13.22 30.19 22.15
N ALA A 790 -14.22 29.49 21.59
CA ALA A 790 -14.10 28.66 20.40
C ALA A 790 -14.33 29.47 19.10
N ALA A 791 -13.71 29.00 18.01
CA ALA A 791 -14.13 29.24 16.63
C ALA A 791 -13.91 27.94 15.84
N ALA A 792 -14.74 27.68 14.83
CA ALA A 792 -14.65 26.44 14.04
C ALA A 792 -13.76 26.62 12.80
N THR A 793 -12.94 25.61 12.49
CA THR A 793 -12.07 25.57 11.30
C THR A 793 -12.19 24.22 10.61
N THR A 794 -12.85 24.21 9.44
CA THR A 794 -12.78 23.12 8.46
C THR A 794 -11.46 23.20 7.66
N PRO A 795 -10.74 22.09 7.48
CA PRO A 795 -9.64 22.00 6.52
C PRO A 795 -10.11 21.29 5.22
N ALA A 796 -9.96 21.97 4.08
CA ALA A 796 -10.25 21.39 2.78
C ALA A 796 -9.09 20.51 2.25
N GLN A 797 -9.38 19.78 1.17
CA GLN A 797 -8.48 18.84 0.48
C GLN A 797 -7.13 19.45 0.07
N ALA A 798 -6.07 18.63 0.10
CA ALA A 798 -4.82 18.87 -0.63
C ALA A 798 -4.46 17.63 -1.47
N LYS A 799 -4.48 17.75 -2.82
CA LYS A 799 -3.97 16.71 -3.73
C LYS A 799 -2.43 16.76 -3.77
N LEU A 800 -1.77 15.60 -3.69
CA LEU A 800 -0.32 15.49 -3.68
C LEU A 800 0.26 15.49 -5.10
N TRP A 801 1.27 16.34 -5.37
CA TRP A 801 2.08 16.25 -6.60
C TRP A 801 3.19 15.21 -6.43
N GLN A 802 3.35 14.29 -7.39
CA GLN A 802 4.48 13.35 -7.42
C GLN A 802 5.68 13.90 -8.21
N ALA A 803 6.88 13.49 -7.79
CA ALA A 803 8.15 14.00 -8.30
C ALA A 803 8.72 13.18 -9.48
N LYS A 804 9.44 13.87 -10.36
CA LYS A 804 9.98 13.35 -11.63
C LYS A 804 11.35 12.70 -11.42
N SER A 805 11.46 11.39 -11.62
CA SER A 805 12.71 10.62 -11.50
C SER A 805 13.43 10.46 -12.85
N THR A 806 14.77 10.51 -12.82
CA THR A 806 15.64 10.36 -14.01
C THR A 806 16.33 8.99 -14.05
N PRO A 807 16.49 8.36 -15.25
CA PRO A 807 17.14 7.06 -15.38
C PRO A 807 18.68 7.14 -15.35
N PRO A 808 19.37 6.06 -14.94
CA PRO A 808 20.84 6.00 -14.92
C PRO A 808 21.45 5.73 -16.31
N ALA A 809 22.73 6.08 -16.47
CA ALA A 809 23.46 5.92 -17.72
C ALA A 809 23.90 4.45 -17.97
N VAL A 810 23.89 4.03 -19.24
CA VAL A 810 24.37 2.72 -19.69
C VAL A 810 25.66 2.89 -20.49
N THR A 811 26.70 2.11 -20.15
CA THR A 811 27.99 2.08 -20.85
C THR A 811 27.93 1.20 -22.11
N PRO A 812 28.39 1.67 -23.29
CA PRO A 812 28.46 0.85 -24.50
C PRO A 812 29.74 0.01 -24.56
N SER A 813 29.63 -1.25 -25.02
CA SER A 813 30.78 -2.13 -25.27
C SER A 813 30.62 -2.91 -26.59
N ASN A 814 31.39 -2.48 -27.61
CA ASN A 814 31.85 -3.20 -28.80
C ASN A 814 30.99 -4.33 -29.42
N THR A 815 30.51 -4.12 -30.66
CA THR A 815 30.45 -5.20 -31.67
C THR A 815 30.66 -4.69 -33.11
N THR A 816 31.76 -5.16 -33.70
CA THR A 816 32.06 -5.50 -35.12
C THR A 816 31.33 -4.82 -36.29
N THR A 817 32.14 -4.23 -37.19
CA THR A 817 31.79 -3.61 -38.48
C THR A 817 31.63 -4.60 -39.65
N THR A 818 30.74 -4.31 -40.61
CA THR A 818 30.81 -4.86 -41.99
C THR A 818 30.30 -3.89 -43.08
N ALA A 819 31.02 -3.86 -44.22
CA ALA A 819 30.78 -3.13 -45.49
C ALA A 819 29.31 -3.15 -46.00
N THR A 820 28.66 -2.07 -46.49
CA THR A 820 28.88 -1.18 -47.69
C THR A 820 28.75 -1.87 -49.07
N PRO A 821 28.45 -1.19 -50.21
CA PRO A 821 28.05 0.22 -50.47
C PRO A 821 26.88 0.42 -51.50
N SER A 822 26.40 1.67 -51.69
CA SER A 822 26.06 2.18 -53.04
C SER A 822 26.01 3.72 -53.19
N SER A 823 26.49 4.17 -54.35
CA SER A 823 26.30 5.40 -55.15
C SER A 823 25.12 6.37 -54.85
N ASN A 824 25.13 7.66 -55.23
CA ASN A 824 26.16 8.50 -55.88
C ASN A 824 25.85 10.01 -55.70
N SER A 825 26.84 10.87 -55.93
CA SER A 825 26.71 12.33 -55.98
C SER A 825 26.16 12.87 -57.30
N ASN A 826 25.41 13.99 -57.26
CA ASN A 826 25.54 15.04 -58.28
C ASN A 826 24.98 16.39 -57.81
N THR A 827 25.66 17.49 -58.15
CA THR A 827 25.32 18.87 -57.77
C THR A 827 25.39 19.81 -58.97
N THR A 828 24.26 20.42 -59.34
CA THR A 828 24.16 21.62 -60.21
C THR A 828 22.77 22.28 -60.00
N PRO A 829 22.56 23.56 -60.36
CA PRO A 829 21.88 24.48 -59.44
C PRO A 829 20.51 25.03 -59.89
N GLY A 830 19.83 25.69 -58.94
CA GLY A 830 19.09 26.92 -59.22
C GLY A 830 17.70 26.79 -59.84
N THR A 831 16.73 26.27 -59.08
CA THR A 831 15.30 26.50 -59.35
C THR A 831 14.64 27.25 -58.19
N VAL A 832 13.75 28.20 -58.53
CA VAL A 832 13.08 29.08 -57.56
C VAL A 832 12.14 28.27 -56.67
N SER A 833 12.10 28.60 -55.36
CA SER A 833 11.35 27.81 -54.39
C SER A 833 9.85 27.78 -54.69
N THR A 834 9.32 26.56 -54.80
CA THR A 834 7.88 26.27 -54.89
C THR A 834 7.34 25.66 -53.58
N SER A 835 8.09 25.76 -52.46
CA SER A 835 7.74 25.09 -51.19
C SER A 835 6.36 25.49 -50.67
N GLY A 836 6.08 26.80 -50.57
CA GLY A 836 4.82 27.31 -50.03
C GLY A 836 3.57 26.84 -50.77
N PHE A 837 3.65 26.57 -52.09
CA PHE A 837 2.52 26.02 -52.84
C PHE A 837 2.34 24.50 -52.61
N ARG A 838 3.40 23.79 -52.20
CA ARG A 838 3.30 22.39 -51.74
C ARG A 838 2.77 22.31 -50.31
N GLU A 839 3.23 23.19 -49.42
CA GLU A 839 2.74 23.32 -48.04
C GLU A 839 1.25 23.67 -48.03
N TRP A 840 0.83 24.75 -48.71
CA TRP A 840 -0.58 25.13 -48.83
C TRP A 840 -1.46 24.01 -49.43
N LYS A 841 -0.94 23.24 -50.40
CA LYS A 841 -1.65 22.09 -50.98
C LYS A 841 -1.75 20.91 -50.00
N ALA A 842 -0.75 20.70 -49.15
CA ALA A 842 -0.78 19.68 -48.10
C ALA A 842 -1.74 20.08 -46.95
N GLU A 843 -1.68 21.34 -46.51
CA GLU A 843 -2.58 21.95 -45.52
C GLU A 843 -4.04 21.87 -45.97
N LYS A 844 -4.34 22.29 -47.22
CA LYS A 844 -5.67 22.14 -47.80
C LYS A 844 -6.14 20.68 -47.87
N GLN A 845 -5.24 19.73 -48.08
CA GLN A 845 -5.57 18.30 -48.02
C GLN A 845 -5.76 17.77 -46.59
N ALA A 846 -5.12 18.36 -45.57
CA ALA A 846 -5.36 18.03 -44.17
C ALA A 846 -6.78 18.48 -43.76
N ILE A 847 -7.12 19.75 -44.03
CA ILE A 847 -8.44 20.33 -43.74
C ILE A 847 -9.56 19.52 -44.43
N GLN A 848 -9.36 19.08 -45.68
CA GLN A 848 -10.34 18.21 -46.36
C GLN A 848 -10.50 16.82 -45.74
N ARG A 849 -9.47 16.27 -45.07
CA ARG A 849 -9.57 15.01 -44.32
C ARG A 849 -10.27 15.20 -42.99
N GLU A 850 -10.03 16.31 -42.29
CA GLU A 850 -10.70 16.65 -41.04
C GLU A 850 -12.20 16.90 -41.26
N LEU A 851 -12.58 17.64 -42.31
CA LEU A 851 -13.99 17.79 -42.70
C LEU A 851 -14.65 16.43 -43.00
N ALA A 852 -14.00 15.56 -43.79
CA ALA A 852 -14.51 14.22 -44.06
C ALA A 852 -14.57 13.31 -42.81
N HIS A 853 -13.69 13.53 -41.83
CA HIS A 853 -13.72 12.83 -40.54
C HIS A 853 -14.89 13.32 -39.68
N ASN A 854 -15.10 14.64 -39.57
CA ASN A 854 -16.20 15.23 -38.83
C ASN A 854 -17.56 14.82 -39.43
N ASP A 855 -17.69 14.78 -40.75
CA ASP A 855 -18.85 14.19 -41.45
C ASP A 855 -19.10 12.73 -41.02
N SER A 856 -18.04 11.92 -40.90
CA SER A 856 -18.13 10.52 -40.47
C SER A 856 -18.49 10.35 -38.99
N VAL A 857 -18.08 11.31 -38.15
CA VAL A 857 -18.45 11.36 -36.73
C VAL A 857 -19.91 11.82 -36.57
N MET A 858 -20.33 12.86 -37.28
CA MET A 858 -21.71 13.36 -37.24
C MET A 858 -22.72 12.31 -37.73
N ARG A 859 -22.44 11.60 -38.84
CA ARG A 859 -23.29 10.49 -39.29
C ARG A 859 -23.36 9.33 -38.28
N ARG A 860 -22.27 9.04 -37.56
CA ARG A 860 -22.28 8.04 -36.48
C ARG A 860 -23.06 8.51 -35.25
N LYS A 861 -22.96 9.79 -34.89
CA LYS A 861 -23.77 10.39 -33.82
C LYS A 861 -25.26 10.38 -34.16
N GLN A 862 -25.62 10.68 -35.42
CA GLN A 862 -26.99 10.61 -35.89
C GLN A 862 -27.54 9.17 -35.90
N ALA A 863 -26.80 8.20 -36.44
CA ALA A 863 -27.20 6.79 -36.39
C ALA A 863 -27.34 6.25 -34.94
N PHE A 864 -26.56 6.78 -33.99
CA PHE A 864 -26.72 6.47 -32.57
C PHE A 864 -27.99 7.08 -31.97
N MET A 865 -28.36 8.32 -32.33
CA MET A 865 -29.64 8.93 -31.95
C MET A 865 -30.82 8.12 -32.49
N GLU A 866 -30.82 7.82 -33.79
CA GLU A 866 -31.84 7.01 -34.47
C GLU A 866 -31.97 5.61 -33.81
N SER A 867 -30.84 4.97 -33.46
CA SER A 867 -30.84 3.70 -32.72
C SER A 867 -31.35 3.84 -31.28
N SER A 868 -31.10 4.97 -30.60
CA SER A 868 -31.61 5.23 -29.25
C SER A 868 -33.10 5.55 -29.24
N GLU A 869 -33.63 6.16 -30.29
CA GLU A 869 -35.06 6.42 -30.48
C GLU A 869 -35.80 5.13 -30.81
N LEU A 870 -35.24 4.25 -31.66
CA LEU A 870 -35.76 2.90 -31.87
C LEU A 870 -35.78 2.08 -30.57
N LEU A 871 -34.72 2.09 -29.77
CA LEU A 871 -34.69 1.40 -28.47
C LEU A 871 -35.70 1.99 -27.47
N ARG A 872 -35.89 3.31 -27.45
CA ARG A 872 -36.92 3.96 -26.62
C ARG A 872 -38.33 3.57 -27.07
N SER A 873 -38.58 3.55 -28.38
CA SER A 873 -39.86 3.12 -28.96
C SER A 873 -40.15 1.64 -28.70
N VAL A 874 -39.15 0.75 -28.74
CA VAL A 874 -39.30 -0.65 -28.34
C VAL A 874 -39.61 -0.77 -26.86
N ALA A 875 -38.90 -0.05 -25.98
CA ALA A 875 -39.18 -0.07 -24.54
C ALA A 875 -40.55 0.53 -24.18
N GLU A 876 -41.04 1.51 -24.95
CA GLU A 876 -42.42 2.01 -24.84
C GLU A 876 -43.44 0.99 -25.35
N MET A 877 -43.15 0.29 -26.45
CA MET A 877 -43.99 -0.78 -26.97
C MET A 877 -44.12 -1.93 -25.96
N GLU A 878 -43.00 -2.39 -25.38
CA GLU A 878 -42.99 -3.38 -24.28
C GLU A 878 -43.83 -2.90 -23.10
N ARG A 879 -43.67 -1.65 -22.64
CA ARG A 879 -44.51 -1.04 -21.58
C ARG A 879 -45.99 -0.89 -21.93
N THR A 880 -46.39 -1.02 -23.20
CA THR A 880 -47.80 -1.06 -23.62
C THR A 880 -48.33 -2.48 -23.83
N MET A 881 -47.48 -3.50 -23.70
CA MET A 881 -47.84 -4.91 -23.76
C MET A 881 -47.79 -5.61 -22.38
N THR A 882 -47.19 -4.96 -21.37
CA THR A 882 -47.22 -5.34 -19.94
C THR A 882 -48.31 -4.58 -19.17
#